data_AF-A0A9P9XJ38-F1
#
_entry.id   AF-A0A9P9XJ38-F1
#
_cell.length_a   1.000
_cell.length_b   1.000
_cell.length_c   1.000
_cell.angle_alpha   90.00
_cell.angle_beta   90.00
_cell.angle_gamma   90.00
#
_symmetry.space_group_name_H-M   'P 1'
#
loop_
_entity.id
_entity.type
_entity.pdbx_description
1 polymer ?
#
loop_
_entity_poly.entity_id
_entity_poly.type
_entity_poly.pdbx_seq_one_letter_code
_entity_poly.pdbx_strand_id
1 'polypeptide(L)'
;MERNSTYRYQSLPPIAEEGRTPSFTRLLFLYPGSGEDPFEAHLEIVDIEHAPPYEALSYTWGKPTEQPRDYIWMQGCPMPIRPNLEDALRSLRLPNQVRRLWVDALCIDQSDLDERARQVQYMRLVYKHAARVIVWLGLKTSGTHEAFQAAERLARIRELTHPAATGPKGGQIDPGTVQGLMSSMLEDLPETCMIHLDEVFERQYFSRCWCVQEVVASSRAIAKIEDLEMSFFDLIASLIVLAGWKSEILIDRPYQLWNLILMRRQPNSFLGQPEVEGSIGSFLALLELTRTLQATDDRDKVFSLLGICDEGLNPVLALTQVFDNNDSWRIRLIRRGLTRVNNFVNGLAPDLNFGRPRALRPDYKRETVLVYCDLTRFLLRKQPRILDVLDHVQHNEDPGIGDYPSWVPKWFDPRTCSVFKGAYLAGFCDGHFRYFAELHDIPVRNDPVRPKVLSIDGYHVDVVSKTTETLAFGFGARATAEAIVRAWEQLFDIPIAPRCGRKYRDNILLDVVFCKAILAGALGSIIGYSHLLTRNQGGLNPLFDDRTHKPHAELDREAQDLAETFLTQMAEFGLPPTATEFGNPDREDKLQVFGAGARTYSNNRKVFATRDGRVGIGPKMMQPGDEVVVLFGGRMPFIARQRGDHRLLVGSCYLVDEELMWGKVTEKLEVSITVTKHSKMKILLIGKGGREHALAWKLTRSQSVEHVYVLPGNAGTGTLTKVSNCRGIAVDDYGGLVELSKRLEIDLVIIGPDDAVVGGMGDHFRSNGIRCFAPSKRAAIIEGSKDFAKDFMCRRKIPTACYETFDRADCDKAKAYVRRLGRRVVIKVDGLAAGKGVILPETTVEAEQALEDIMLKGKFGDAGEMVIIEEYLEGYEISVLTFTDGTSILSLPPGQDHKRALDGDKGLNTGGMGVYAPVPSVTEEQMADIEEKIILPTIVGLELERRPFNGMLFTGVMMTSTGPKVLEYNARFGDPETQSMVLLLPDEALPEIILACVEDRLGDIELKTLAGFACNITVAAKRYPESYREGDLIRIEPTSEGVHVFHAGTDQVDDELFTAGGRVLSVAATGETLEEAVSAAYKGVESVHFEGMFYRKDVAMRSLKLAPGRAEDGPH
;
A
#
# COMPACT_ATOMS: atom_id res chain seq x y z
N MET A 1 -57.15 -9.39 -20.64
CA MET A 1 -55.91 -8.67 -20.31
C MET A 1 -56.18 -7.91 -19.03
N GLU A 2 -55.66 -8.40 -17.90
CA GLU A 2 -55.89 -7.81 -16.59
C GLU A 2 -55.21 -6.43 -16.53
N ARG A 3 -56.00 -5.36 -16.38
CA ARG A 3 -55.52 -3.96 -16.32
C ARG A 3 -54.74 -3.61 -15.03
N ASN A 4 -54.31 -4.62 -14.25
CA ASN A 4 -53.67 -4.46 -12.94
C ASN A 4 -52.30 -5.17 -12.82
N SER A 5 -51.71 -5.68 -13.90
CA SER A 5 -50.38 -6.32 -13.82
C SER A 5 -49.25 -5.28 -13.77
N THR A 6 -48.48 -5.26 -12.68
CA THR A 6 -47.22 -4.51 -12.57
C THR A 6 -46.14 -5.14 -13.47
N TYR A 7 -45.33 -4.31 -14.14
CA TYR A 7 -44.19 -4.80 -14.92
C TYR A 7 -43.24 -5.62 -14.03
N ARG A 8 -42.76 -6.76 -14.55
CA ARG A 8 -41.81 -7.64 -13.85
C ARG A 8 -40.52 -7.71 -14.64
N TYR A 9 -39.42 -7.34 -14.01
CA TYR A 9 -38.08 -7.41 -14.62
C TYR A 9 -37.70 -8.86 -14.95
N GLN A 10 -37.12 -9.05 -16.14
CA GLN A 10 -36.41 -10.29 -16.46
C GLN A 10 -35.10 -10.31 -15.68
N SER A 11 -34.89 -11.29 -14.79
CA SER A 11 -33.64 -11.40 -14.00
C SER A 11 -32.41 -11.40 -14.91
N LEU A 12 -31.42 -10.59 -14.54
CA LEU A 12 -30.13 -10.63 -15.23
C LEU A 12 -29.46 -11.99 -15.02
N PRO A 13 -28.59 -12.43 -15.94
CA PRO A 13 -27.84 -13.68 -15.80
C PRO A 13 -27.12 -13.77 -14.43
N PRO A 14 -27.02 -14.97 -13.84
CA PRO A 14 -26.31 -15.17 -12.58
C PRO A 14 -24.80 -14.90 -12.75
N ILE A 15 -24.11 -14.73 -11.62
CA ILE A 15 -22.64 -14.70 -11.60
C ILE A 15 -22.14 -16.06 -12.08
N ALA A 16 -21.17 -16.07 -12.99
CA ALA A 16 -20.62 -17.29 -13.55
C ALA A 16 -19.94 -18.13 -12.45
N GLU A 17 -20.15 -19.45 -12.46
CA GLU A 17 -19.53 -20.38 -11.51
C GLU A 17 -18.01 -20.50 -11.73
N GLU A 18 -17.55 -20.31 -12.98
CA GLU A 18 -16.13 -20.27 -13.35
C GLU A 18 -15.89 -19.16 -14.40
N GLY A 19 -14.74 -18.48 -14.34
CA GLY A 19 -14.36 -17.42 -15.30
C GLY A 19 -14.99 -16.04 -15.03
N ARG A 20 -14.55 -14.99 -15.75
CA ARG A 20 -15.03 -13.62 -15.54
C ARG A 20 -16.53 -13.50 -15.87
N THR A 21 -17.34 -13.09 -14.90
CA THR A 21 -18.77 -12.80 -15.12
C THR A 21 -18.93 -11.58 -16.05
N PRO A 22 -19.61 -11.70 -17.20
CA PRO A 22 -19.89 -10.56 -18.07
C PRO A 22 -20.76 -9.51 -17.36
N SER A 23 -20.56 -8.24 -17.70
CA SER A 23 -21.26 -7.12 -17.06
C SER A 23 -22.59 -6.89 -17.76
N PHE A 24 -23.61 -7.69 -17.42
CA PHE A 24 -24.93 -7.58 -18.03
C PHE A 24 -25.72 -6.36 -17.51
N THR A 25 -26.43 -5.66 -18.38
CA THR A 25 -27.43 -4.61 -18.07
C THR A 25 -28.64 -4.75 -18.98
N ARG A 26 -29.69 -3.95 -18.76
CA ARG A 26 -30.79 -3.76 -19.72
C ARG A 26 -30.64 -2.46 -20.50
N LEU A 27 -31.01 -2.45 -21.78
CA LEU A 27 -31.21 -1.25 -22.60
C LEU A 27 -32.69 -1.00 -22.83
N LEU A 28 -33.09 0.27 -22.76
CA LEU A 28 -34.42 0.76 -23.08
C LEU A 28 -34.53 1.04 -24.57
N PHE A 29 -35.50 0.42 -25.22
CA PHE A 29 -35.89 0.70 -26.59
C PHE A 29 -37.17 1.53 -26.57
N LEU A 30 -37.03 2.85 -26.60
CA LEU A 30 -38.14 3.80 -26.57
C LEU A 30 -38.73 3.93 -27.98
N TYR A 31 -40.02 3.59 -28.13
CA TYR A 31 -40.69 3.63 -29.42
C TYR A 31 -41.05 5.07 -29.87
N PRO A 32 -41.15 5.28 -31.19
CA PRO A 32 -41.42 6.60 -31.74
C PRO A 32 -42.77 7.20 -31.33
N GLY A 33 -42.88 8.52 -31.40
CA GLY A 33 -44.12 9.28 -31.21
C GLY A 33 -43.84 10.74 -30.87
N SER A 34 -44.89 11.52 -30.62
CA SER A 34 -44.84 12.99 -30.56
C SER A 34 -45.73 13.58 -29.47
N GLY A 35 -45.33 14.74 -28.93
CA GLY A 35 -46.15 15.49 -27.98
C GLY A 35 -46.59 14.67 -26.76
N GLU A 36 -47.91 14.58 -26.57
CA GLU A 36 -48.56 13.87 -25.46
C GLU A 36 -48.83 12.39 -25.74
N ASP A 37 -48.33 11.83 -26.86
CA ASP A 37 -48.48 10.40 -27.15
C ASP A 37 -47.94 9.55 -25.98
N PRO A 38 -48.63 8.46 -25.57
CA PRO A 38 -48.13 7.58 -24.52
C PRO A 38 -46.73 7.03 -24.83
N PHE A 39 -45.90 6.85 -23.81
CA PHE A 39 -44.61 6.21 -23.98
C PHE A 39 -44.79 4.69 -24.10
N GLU A 40 -44.35 4.12 -25.21
CA GLU A 40 -44.23 2.67 -25.36
C GLU A 40 -42.76 2.27 -25.43
N ALA A 41 -42.36 1.21 -24.73
CA ALA A 41 -40.99 0.73 -24.74
C ALA A 41 -40.86 -0.76 -24.38
N HIS A 42 -39.66 -1.29 -24.56
CA HIS A 42 -39.25 -2.57 -23.99
C HIS A 42 -37.79 -2.52 -23.49
N LEU A 43 -37.43 -3.49 -22.66
CA LEU A 43 -36.08 -3.69 -22.13
C LEU A 43 -35.45 -4.94 -22.76
N GLU A 44 -34.16 -4.85 -23.12
CA GLU A 44 -33.37 -5.97 -23.64
C GLU A 44 -32.09 -6.14 -22.81
N ILE A 45 -31.77 -7.36 -22.39
CA ILE A 45 -30.53 -7.67 -21.66
C ILE A 45 -29.36 -7.71 -22.63
N VAL A 46 -28.29 -6.99 -22.33
CA VAL A 46 -27.05 -6.94 -23.12
C VAL A 46 -25.83 -7.09 -22.23
N ASP A 47 -24.74 -7.63 -22.79
CA ASP A 47 -23.40 -7.48 -22.23
C ASP A 47 -22.88 -6.08 -22.58
N ILE A 48 -22.53 -5.27 -21.56
CA ILE A 48 -22.13 -3.86 -21.75
C ILE A 48 -20.96 -3.72 -22.72
N GLU A 49 -19.96 -4.60 -22.64
CA GLU A 49 -18.74 -4.51 -23.46
C GLU A 49 -19.02 -4.80 -24.94
N HIS A 50 -20.09 -5.54 -25.24
CA HIS A 50 -20.50 -5.96 -26.58
C HIS A 50 -21.85 -5.40 -27.02
N ALA A 51 -22.38 -4.40 -26.30
CA ALA A 51 -23.70 -3.84 -26.55
C ALA A 51 -23.75 -3.08 -27.89
N PRO A 52 -24.92 -3.09 -28.60
CA PRO A 52 -25.11 -2.24 -29.78
C PRO A 52 -25.05 -0.75 -29.39
N PRO A 53 -24.74 0.18 -30.31
CA PRO A 53 -24.67 1.61 -29.98
C PRO A 53 -25.96 2.12 -29.31
N TYR A 54 -25.78 2.74 -28.15
CA TYR A 54 -26.84 3.31 -27.31
C TYR A 54 -26.37 4.63 -26.68
N GLU A 55 -27.32 5.41 -26.17
CA GLU A 55 -27.04 6.64 -25.41
C GLU A 55 -27.38 6.41 -23.94
N ALA A 56 -26.58 6.95 -23.03
CA ALA A 56 -26.88 6.89 -21.60
C ALA A 56 -27.42 8.25 -21.12
N LEU A 57 -28.50 8.23 -20.33
CA LEU A 57 -29.05 9.42 -19.71
C LEU A 57 -28.37 9.69 -18.38
N SER A 58 -27.92 10.92 -18.20
CA SER A 58 -27.38 11.46 -16.96
C SER A 58 -28.30 12.59 -16.48
N TYR A 59 -29.01 12.38 -15.38
CA TYR A 59 -30.08 13.28 -14.94
C TYR A 59 -30.35 13.19 -13.43
N THR A 60 -31.11 14.14 -12.90
CA THR A 60 -31.59 14.08 -11.51
C THR A 60 -32.95 13.41 -11.44
N TRP A 61 -33.16 12.49 -10.50
CA TRP A 61 -34.44 11.79 -10.36
C TRP A 61 -35.62 12.68 -9.90
N GLY A 62 -35.38 13.94 -9.55
CA GLY A 62 -36.38 14.80 -8.91
C GLY A 62 -36.57 14.49 -7.42
N LYS A 63 -37.44 15.27 -6.75
CA LYS A 63 -37.67 15.14 -5.30
C LYS A 63 -38.47 13.86 -5.01
N PRO A 64 -38.17 13.11 -3.93
CA PRO A 64 -38.94 11.90 -3.58
C PRO A 64 -40.44 12.14 -3.37
N THR A 65 -40.84 13.37 -3.05
CA THR A 65 -42.24 13.78 -2.84
C THR A 65 -43.01 14.03 -4.14
N GLU A 66 -42.34 14.07 -5.29
CA GLU A 66 -42.99 14.29 -6.58
C GLU A 66 -43.75 13.04 -7.01
N GLN A 67 -45.06 13.19 -7.25
CA GLN A 67 -45.86 12.10 -7.79
C GLN A 67 -45.63 11.94 -9.30
N PRO A 68 -45.70 10.70 -9.83
CA PRO A 68 -45.68 10.45 -11.27
C PRO A 68 -46.80 11.23 -11.96
N ARG A 69 -46.46 11.95 -13.04
CA ARG A 69 -47.44 12.60 -13.92
C ARG A 69 -47.96 11.64 -15.00
N ASP A 70 -47.10 10.73 -15.45
CA ASP A 70 -47.38 9.81 -16.55
C ASP A 70 -46.71 8.44 -16.32
N TYR A 71 -47.00 7.50 -17.21
CA TYR A 71 -46.50 6.13 -17.21
C TYR A 71 -45.75 5.81 -18.51
N ILE A 72 -44.74 4.96 -18.40
CA ILE A 72 -44.15 4.26 -19.55
C ILE A 72 -44.72 2.85 -19.65
N TRP A 73 -45.24 2.49 -20.83
CA TRP A 73 -45.83 1.18 -21.10
C TRP A 73 -44.75 0.21 -21.56
N MET A 74 -44.29 -0.63 -20.64
CA MET A 74 -43.28 -1.66 -20.86
C MET A 74 -43.96 -2.97 -21.26
N GLN A 75 -43.90 -3.33 -22.55
CA GLN A 75 -44.54 -4.53 -23.08
C GLN A 75 -46.04 -4.65 -22.67
N GLY A 76 -46.75 -3.52 -22.66
CA GLY A 76 -48.17 -3.43 -22.29
C GLY A 76 -48.46 -3.30 -20.78
N CYS A 77 -47.44 -3.28 -19.91
CA CYS A 77 -47.60 -3.03 -18.48
C CYS A 77 -47.19 -1.59 -18.13
N PRO A 78 -48.01 -0.82 -17.40
CA PRO A 78 -47.66 0.56 -17.04
C PRO A 78 -46.60 0.58 -15.92
N MET A 79 -45.59 1.43 -16.08
CA MET A 79 -44.56 1.71 -15.07
C MET A 79 -44.52 3.23 -14.80
N PRO A 80 -44.63 3.68 -13.53
CA PRO A 80 -44.65 5.10 -13.22
C PRO A 80 -43.28 5.75 -13.45
N ILE A 81 -43.26 6.95 -14.05
CA ILE A 81 -42.05 7.76 -14.23
C ILE A 81 -42.20 9.12 -13.55
N ARG A 82 -41.12 9.62 -12.97
CA ARG A 82 -41.11 10.92 -12.28
C ARG A 82 -41.10 12.08 -13.28
N PRO A 83 -41.61 13.27 -12.89
CA PRO A 83 -41.67 14.46 -13.74
C PRO A 83 -40.40 14.75 -14.55
N ASN A 84 -39.23 14.80 -13.91
CA ASN A 84 -38.00 15.15 -14.64
C ASN A 84 -37.57 14.08 -15.67
N LEU A 85 -37.83 12.80 -15.40
CA LEU A 85 -37.56 11.73 -16.36
C LEU A 85 -38.54 11.79 -17.53
N GLU A 86 -39.81 12.06 -17.25
CA GLU A 86 -40.82 12.30 -18.30
C GLU A 86 -40.38 13.43 -19.24
N ASP A 87 -40.02 14.59 -18.70
CA ASP A 87 -39.59 15.75 -19.49
C ASP A 87 -38.38 15.40 -20.36
N ALA A 88 -37.41 14.66 -19.80
CA ALA A 88 -36.26 14.15 -20.55
C ALA A 88 -36.68 13.20 -21.67
N LEU A 89 -37.55 12.22 -21.39
CA LEU A 89 -38.00 11.25 -22.38
C LEU A 89 -38.84 11.90 -23.49
N ARG A 90 -39.71 12.88 -23.20
CA ARG A 90 -40.43 13.64 -24.23
C ARG A 90 -39.46 14.40 -25.13
N SER A 91 -38.45 15.06 -24.56
CA SER A 91 -37.43 15.79 -25.33
C SER A 91 -36.54 14.86 -26.16
N LEU A 92 -36.34 13.62 -25.71
CA LEU A 92 -35.48 12.64 -26.38
C LEU A 92 -36.22 11.73 -27.35
N ARG A 93 -37.54 11.55 -27.21
CA ARG A 93 -38.30 10.66 -28.09
C ARG A 93 -38.24 11.17 -29.54
N LEU A 94 -37.89 10.27 -30.46
CA LEU A 94 -37.87 10.59 -31.88
C LEU A 94 -39.26 10.31 -32.48
N PRO A 95 -39.73 11.12 -33.45
CA PRO A 95 -41.07 10.95 -34.00
C PRO A 95 -41.23 9.67 -34.83
N ASN A 96 -40.16 9.20 -35.46
CA ASN A 96 -40.22 8.14 -36.48
C ASN A 96 -39.21 7.00 -36.29
N GLN A 97 -38.43 7.01 -35.20
CA GLN A 97 -37.38 6.02 -34.95
C GLN A 97 -37.36 5.55 -33.50
N VAL A 98 -37.02 4.28 -33.31
CA VAL A 98 -36.77 3.73 -31.98
C VAL A 98 -35.46 4.30 -31.44
N ARG A 99 -35.49 4.81 -30.21
CA ARG A 99 -34.30 5.35 -29.55
C ARG A 99 -33.80 4.37 -28.49
N ARG A 100 -32.52 4.01 -28.56
CA ARG A 100 -31.86 3.09 -27.62
C ARG A 100 -31.21 3.88 -26.51
N LEU A 101 -31.75 3.78 -25.30
CA LEU A 101 -31.31 4.52 -24.13
C LEU A 101 -30.90 3.56 -23.01
N TRP A 102 -29.97 4.01 -22.17
CA TRP A 102 -29.82 3.47 -20.82
C TRP A 102 -30.24 4.54 -19.82
N VAL A 103 -31.18 4.17 -18.94
CA VAL A 103 -31.73 5.05 -17.90
C VAL A 103 -31.75 4.25 -16.61
N ASP A 104 -30.95 4.65 -15.62
CA ASP A 104 -30.78 3.93 -14.35
C ASP A 104 -32.11 3.56 -13.65
N ALA A 105 -33.07 4.47 -13.60
CA ALA A 105 -34.38 4.27 -12.97
C ALA A 105 -35.28 3.25 -13.69
N LEU A 106 -34.97 2.92 -14.95
CA LEU A 106 -35.75 1.98 -15.76
C LEU A 106 -34.99 0.69 -16.06
N CYS A 107 -33.69 0.76 -16.33
CA CYS A 107 -32.85 -0.36 -16.73
C CYS A 107 -32.43 -1.26 -15.55
N ILE A 108 -32.43 -0.72 -14.34
CA ILE A 108 -32.10 -1.41 -13.09
C ILE A 108 -33.38 -1.69 -12.32
N ASP A 109 -33.57 -2.92 -11.85
CA ASP A 109 -34.62 -3.21 -10.87
C ASP A 109 -34.25 -2.61 -9.51
N GLN A 110 -34.84 -1.44 -9.21
CA GLN A 110 -34.56 -0.70 -7.98
C GLN A 110 -35.10 -1.39 -6.72
N SER A 111 -35.99 -2.38 -6.88
CA SER A 111 -36.56 -3.14 -5.77
C SER A 111 -35.69 -4.32 -5.34
N ASP A 112 -34.84 -4.83 -6.25
CA ASP A 112 -33.86 -5.87 -5.95
C ASP A 112 -32.52 -5.24 -5.53
N LEU A 113 -32.25 -5.26 -4.22
CA LEU A 113 -31.03 -4.67 -3.66
C LEU A 113 -29.74 -5.36 -4.13
N ASP A 114 -29.79 -6.66 -4.45
CA ASP A 114 -28.62 -7.39 -4.95
C ASP A 114 -28.36 -7.02 -6.41
N GLU A 115 -29.43 -6.93 -7.23
CA GLU A 115 -29.31 -6.40 -8.59
C GLU A 115 -28.78 -4.96 -8.57
N ARG A 116 -29.36 -4.09 -7.74
CA ARG A 116 -28.93 -2.68 -7.62
C ARG A 116 -27.45 -2.58 -7.23
N ALA A 117 -27.01 -3.34 -6.23
CA ALA A 117 -25.60 -3.37 -5.82
C ALA A 117 -24.68 -3.80 -6.97
N ARG A 118 -25.07 -4.85 -7.72
CA ARG A 118 -24.33 -5.33 -8.88
C ARG A 118 -24.30 -4.33 -10.02
N GLN A 119 -25.42 -3.70 -10.36
CA GLN A 119 -25.50 -2.69 -11.42
C GLN A 119 -24.67 -1.45 -11.10
N VAL A 120 -24.66 -1.02 -9.83
CA VAL A 120 -23.81 0.09 -9.37
C VAL A 120 -22.32 -0.19 -9.59
N GLN A 121 -21.87 -1.43 -9.41
CA GLN A 121 -20.49 -1.82 -9.72
C GLN A 121 -20.17 -1.73 -11.22
N TYR A 122 -21.17 -1.96 -12.09
CA TYR A 122 -21.00 -1.91 -13.56
C TYR A 122 -21.29 -0.55 -14.17
N MET A 123 -21.88 0.37 -13.41
CA MET A 123 -22.42 1.62 -13.93
C MET A 123 -21.37 2.44 -14.69
N ARG A 124 -20.13 2.46 -14.21
CA ARG A 124 -19.01 3.10 -14.90
C ARG A 124 -18.78 2.55 -16.31
N LEU A 125 -18.95 1.25 -16.53
CA LEU A 125 -18.82 0.62 -17.85
C LEU A 125 -19.95 1.05 -18.78
N VAL A 126 -21.17 1.17 -18.27
CA VAL A 126 -22.32 1.66 -19.05
C VAL A 126 -22.00 3.03 -19.67
N TYR A 127 -21.59 3.99 -18.84
CA TYR A 127 -21.27 5.34 -19.33
C TYR A 127 -20.02 5.36 -20.22
N LYS A 128 -19.04 4.47 -19.98
CA LYS A 128 -17.83 4.33 -20.82
C LYS A 128 -18.15 3.85 -22.23
N HIS A 129 -19.04 2.86 -22.36
CA HIS A 129 -19.37 2.22 -23.63
C HIS A 129 -20.56 2.88 -24.37
N ALA A 130 -21.27 3.82 -23.73
CA ALA A 130 -22.27 4.63 -24.40
C ALA A 130 -21.68 5.44 -25.56
N ALA A 131 -22.40 5.52 -26.68
CA ALA A 131 -22.00 6.31 -27.84
C ALA A 131 -21.92 7.82 -27.51
N ARG A 132 -22.81 8.27 -26.63
CA ARG A 132 -22.75 9.55 -25.93
C ARG A 132 -23.57 9.51 -24.65
N VAL A 133 -23.18 10.34 -23.69
CA VAL A 133 -23.91 10.59 -22.46
C VAL A 133 -24.68 11.89 -22.61
N ILE A 134 -25.98 11.84 -22.37
CA ILE A 134 -26.86 13.00 -22.42
C ILE A 134 -27.03 13.52 -21.00
N VAL A 135 -26.42 14.66 -20.73
CA VAL A 135 -26.57 15.39 -19.46
C VAL A 135 -27.82 16.24 -19.54
N TRP A 136 -28.93 15.72 -19.01
CA TRP A 136 -30.20 16.41 -18.97
C TRP A 136 -30.24 17.42 -17.83
N LEU A 137 -30.32 18.70 -18.18
CA LEU A 137 -30.34 19.80 -17.23
C LEU A 137 -31.77 20.30 -16.94
N GLY A 138 -32.80 19.80 -17.62
CA GLY A 138 -34.20 20.20 -17.42
C GLY A 138 -34.76 21.03 -18.58
N LEU A 139 -35.89 21.71 -18.33
CA LEU A 139 -36.59 22.56 -19.32
C LEU A 139 -35.95 23.95 -19.44
N LYS A 140 -36.31 24.68 -20.51
CA LYS A 140 -35.86 26.06 -20.74
C LYS A 140 -36.48 27.03 -19.72
N THR A 141 -35.68 28.01 -19.31
CA THR A 141 -36.11 29.25 -18.67
C THR A 141 -35.92 30.42 -19.64
N SER A 142 -36.47 31.59 -19.32
CA SER A 142 -36.44 32.78 -20.19
C SER A 142 -35.05 33.27 -20.59
N GLY A 143 -33.99 32.89 -19.86
CA GLY A 143 -32.59 33.27 -20.15
C GLY A 143 -31.67 32.12 -20.60
N THR A 144 -32.22 30.92 -20.81
CA THR A 144 -31.38 29.74 -21.12
C THR A 144 -30.64 29.88 -22.46
N HIS A 145 -31.25 30.54 -23.44
CA HIS A 145 -30.64 30.69 -24.76
C HIS A 145 -29.41 31.60 -24.70
N GLU A 146 -29.53 32.71 -23.98
CA GLU A 146 -28.48 33.68 -23.69
C GLU A 146 -27.34 33.03 -22.90
N ALA A 147 -27.66 32.19 -21.91
CA ALA A 147 -26.68 31.42 -21.16
C ALA A 147 -25.84 30.49 -22.06
N PHE A 148 -26.49 29.78 -22.99
CA PHE A 148 -25.81 28.88 -23.92
C PHE A 148 -24.95 29.66 -24.93
N GLN A 149 -25.41 30.81 -25.42
CA GLN A 149 -24.58 31.68 -26.25
C GLN A 149 -23.35 32.21 -25.50
N ALA A 150 -23.51 32.61 -24.23
CA ALA A 150 -22.41 33.05 -23.38
C ALA A 150 -21.41 31.91 -23.13
N ALA A 151 -21.88 30.73 -22.77
CA ALA A 151 -21.03 29.55 -22.58
C ALA A 151 -20.25 29.18 -23.85
N GLU A 152 -20.88 29.23 -25.03
CA GLU A 152 -20.20 28.98 -26.31
C GLU A 152 -19.09 30.01 -26.57
N ARG A 153 -19.37 31.31 -26.34
CA ARG A 153 -18.37 32.39 -26.47
C ARG A 153 -17.20 32.20 -25.51
N LEU A 154 -17.49 31.90 -24.23
CA LEU A 154 -16.48 31.68 -23.20
C LEU A 154 -15.64 30.42 -23.48
N ALA A 155 -16.24 29.37 -24.04
CA ALA A 155 -15.52 28.17 -24.43
C ALA A 155 -14.47 28.44 -25.54
N ARG A 156 -14.67 29.44 -26.41
CA ARG A 156 -13.68 29.85 -27.42
C ARG A 156 -12.42 30.48 -26.80
N ILE A 157 -12.50 31.08 -25.59
CA ILE A 157 -11.31 31.53 -24.84
C ILE A 157 -10.36 30.37 -24.56
N ARG A 158 -10.92 29.17 -24.33
CA ARG A 158 -10.14 27.94 -24.12
C ARG A 158 -9.32 27.56 -25.35
N GLU A 159 -9.84 27.76 -26.56
CA GLU A 159 -9.11 27.50 -27.80
C GLU A 159 -7.92 28.44 -27.97
N LEU A 160 -8.06 29.69 -27.52
CA LEU A 160 -7.02 30.73 -27.60
C LEU A 160 -5.95 30.61 -26.50
N THR A 161 -6.27 29.95 -25.40
CA THR A 161 -5.35 29.67 -24.27
C THR A 161 -4.77 28.25 -24.34
N HIS A 162 -5.05 27.49 -25.42
CA HIS A 162 -4.63 26.11 -25.58
C HIS A 162 -3.12 26.00 -25.89
N PRO A 163 -2.36 25.10 -25.24
CA PRO A 163 -0.92 24.92 -25.50
C PRO A 163 -0.57 24.49 -26.93
N ALA A 164 -1.52 23.89 -27.67
CA ALA A 164 -1.33 23.55 -29.09
C ALA A 164 -1.48 24.73 -30.05
N ALA A 165 -2.02 25.88 -29.61
CA ALA A 165 -2.04 27.12 -30.39
C ALA A 165 -0.64 27.77 -30.43
N THR A 166 0.19 27.47 -29.44
CA THR A 166 1.63 27.74 -29.49
C THR A 166 2.31 26.56 -30.18
N GLY A 167 2.90 26.79 -31.35
CA GLY A 167 3.54 25.74 -32.15
C GLY A 167 4.67 24.98 -31.43
N PRO A 168 5.45 24.11 -32.12
CA PRO A 168 6.39 23.16 -31.51
C PRO A 168 7.56 23.74 -30.69
N LYS A 169 7.62 25.07 -30.52
CA LYS A 169 8.47 25.76 -29.54
C LYS A 169 7.53 26.52 -28.58
N GLY A 170 7.13 25.86 -27.51
CA GLY A 170 6.18 26.39 -26.52
C GLY A 170 6.67 27.68 -25.87
N GLY A 171 6.11 28.81 -26.30
CA GLY A 171 6.16 30.05 -25.53
C GLY A 171 5.04 30.03 -24.51
N GLN A 172 5.33 30.25 -23.23
CA GLN A 172 4.30 30.61 -22.26
C GLN A 172 3.63 31.89 -22.73
N ILE A 173 2.30 31.87 -22.90
CA ILE A 173 1.53 33.07 -23.13
C ILE A 173 1.66 33.93 -21.86
N ASP A 174 2.02 35.20 -22.01
CA ASP A 174 2.12 36.14 -20.91
C ASP A 174 0.78 36.22 -20.14
N PRO A 175 0.77 36.03 -18.81
CA PRO A 175 -0.44 36.09 -17.99
C PRO A 175 -1.21 37.41 -18.16
N GLY A 176 -0.51 38.53 -18.37
CA GLY A 176 -1.12 39.84 -18.63
C GLY A 176 -1.90 39.88 -19.95
N THR A 177 -1.43 39.16 -20.97
CA THR A 177 -2.11 39.03 -22.27
C THR A 177 -3.36 38.16 -22.17
N VAL A 178 -3.31 37.04 -21.41
CA VAL A 178 -4.50 36.21 -21.13
C VAL A 178 -5.54 37.02 -20.35
N GLN A 179 -5.10 37.77 -19.34
CA GLN A 179 -5.96 38.61 -18.53
C GLN A 179 -6.58 39.75 -19.35
N GLY A 180 -5.82 40.41 -20.24
CA GLY A 180 -6.35 41.41 -21.17
C GLY A 180 -7.37 40.85 -22.17
N LEU A 181 -7.13 39.64 -22.68
CA LEU A 181 -8.06 38.94 -23.58
C LEU A 181 -9.35 38.54 -22.85
N MET A 182 -9.23 38.04 -21.61
CA MET A 182 -10.38 37.71 -20.76
C MET A 182 -11.19 38.95 -20.42
N SER A 183 -10.54 40.06 -20.05
CA SER A 183 -11.21 41.34 -19.78
C SER A 183 -11.96 41.84 -21.01
N SER A 184 -11.34 41.83 -22.19
CA SER A 184 -11.99 42.25 -23.45
C SER A 184 -13.19 41.36 -23.81
N MET A 185 -13.11 40.04 -23.63
CA MET A 185 -14.25 39.16 -23.90
C MET A 185 -15.38 39.27 -22.87
N LEU A 186 -15.05 39.70 -21.64
CA LEU A 186 -16.01 39.97 -20.59
C LEU A 186 -16.68 41.35 -20.73
N GLU A 187 -15.97 42.35 -21.25
CA GLU A 187 -16.51 43.70 -21.51
C GLU A 187 -17.68 43.68 -22.51
N ASP A 188 -17.67 42.75 -23.47
CA ASP A 188 -18.71 42.61 -24.51
C ASP A 188 -19.87 41.68 -24.11
N LEU A 189 -19.84 41.06 -22.92
CA LEU A 189 -20.90 40.16 -22.44
C LEU A 189 -21.87 40.92 -21.52
N PRO A 190 -23.17 40.99 -21.86
CA PRO A 190 -24.16 41.57 -20.96
C PRO A 190 -24.18 40.86 -19.60
N GLU A 191 -24.28 41.64 -18.52
CA GLU A 191 -24.36 41.11 -17.14
C GLU A 191 -25.50 40.09 -16.98
N THR A 192 -26.61 40.30 -17.67
CA THR A 192 -27.76 39.38 -17.72
C THR A 192 -27.38 37.99 -18.22
N CYS A 193 -26.47 37.87 -19.18
CA CYS A 193 -26.03 36.57 -19.70
C CYS A 193 -25.22 35.78 -18.67
N MET A 194 -24.42 36.46 -17.84
CA MET A 194 -23.65 35.83 -16.76
C MET A 194 -24.55 35.36 -15.62
N ILE A 195 -25.60 36.13 -15.30
CA ILE A 195 -26.65 35.73 -14.35
C ILE A 195 -27.37 34.46 -14.84
N HIS A 196 -27.81 34.43 -16.11
CA HIS A 196 -28.47 33.24 -16.65
C HIS A 196 -27.55 32.02 -16.74
N LEU A 197 -26.26 32.23 -16.99
CA LEU A 197 -25.27 31.15 -16.94
C LEU A 197 -25.12 30.57 -15.52
N ASP A 198 -25.13 31.44 -14.51
CA ASP A 198 -25.13 31.02 -13.11
C ASP A 198 -26.38 30.22 -12.73
N GLU A 199 -27.57 30.64 -13.18
CA GLU A 199 -28.84 29.91 -13.01
C GLU A 199 -28.75 28.49 -13.59
N VAL A 200 -28.01 28.28 -14.69
CA VAL A 200 -27.77 26.92 -15.24
C VAL A 200 -26.95 26.08 -14.28
N PHE A 201 -25.91 26.63 -13.67
CA PHE A 201 -25.07 25.94 -12.69
C PHE A 201 -25.73 25.76 -11.31
N GLU A 202 -26.81 26.50 -11.02
CA GLU A 202 -27.65 26.31 -9.84
C GLU A 202 -28.61 25.13 -9.94
N ARG A 203 -28.78 24.56 -11.14
CA ARG A 203 -29.62 23.38 -11.34
C ARG A 203 -29.08 22.20 -10.53
N GLN A 204 -30.00 21.41 -9.97
CA GLN A 204 -29.73 20.28 -9.07
C GLN A 204 -28.72 19.26 -9.64
N TYR A 205 -28.57 19.17 -10.97
CA TYR A 205 -27.58 18.30 -11.60
C TYR A 205 -26.16 18.52 -11.06
N PHE A 206 -25.73 19.79 -10.93
CA PHE A 206 -24.36 20.13 -10.52
C PHE A 206 -24.09 19.89 -9.03
N SER A 207 -25.12 19.63 -8.24
CA SER A 207 -25.01 19.28 -6.83
C SER A 207 -25.15 17.78 -6.57
N ARG A 208 -25.40 16.92 -7.56
CA ARG A 208 -25.62 15.47 -7.34
C ARG A 208 -24.34 14.66 -7.49
N CYS A 209 -24.07 13.77 -6.53
CA CYS A 209 -22.82 12.99 -6.48
C CYS A 209 -22.67 12.00 -7.65
N TRP A 210 -23.75 11.29 -8.01
CA TRP A 210 -23.74 10.30 -9.10
C TRP A 210 -23.33 10.88 -10.46
N CYS A 211 -23.77 12.11 -10.78
CA CYS A 211 -23.51 12.77 -12.05
C CYS A 211 -22.01 12.94 -12.37
N VAL A 212 -21.16 12.96 -11.34
CA VAL A 212 -19.70 13.04 -11.51
C VAL A 212 -19.16 11.81 -12.22
N GLN A 213 -19.48 10.60 -11.75
CA GLN A 213 -19.01 9.35 -12.35
C GLN A 213 -19.49 9.22 -13.80
N GLU A 214 -20.73 9.62 -14.06
CA GLU A 214 -21.38 9.50 -15.36
C GLU A 214 -20.64 10.31 -16.44
N VAL A 215 -20.22 11.54 -16.10
CA VAL A 215 -19.44 12.40 -17.00
C VAL A 215 -17.98 11.97 -17.09
N VAL A 216 -17.34 11.62 -15.97
CA VAL A 216 -15.94 11.18 -15.95
C VAL A 216 -15.73 9.91 -16.78
N ALA A 217 -16.65 8.94 -16.65
CA ALA A 217 -16.57 7.68 -17.39
C ALA A 217 -16.86 7.83 -18.88
N SER A 218 -17.66 8.83 -19.28
CA SER A 218 -18.12 9.02 -20.65
C SER A 218 -16.98 9.20 -21.66
N SER A 219 -17.15 8.74 -22.89
CA SER A 219 -16.28 9.16 -24.00
C SER A 219 -16.67 10.58 -24.46
N ARG A 220 -17.97 10.80 -24.67
CA ARG A 220 -18.58 12.05 -25.11
C ARG A 220 -19.79 12.40 -24.24
N ALA A 221 -19.87 13.64 -23.75
CA ALA A 221 -20.99 14.13 -22.96
C ALA A 221 -21.60 15.40 -23.58
N ILE A 222 -22.93 15.45 -23.66
CA ILE A 222 -23.70 16.57 -24.22
C ILE A 222 -24.59 17.16 -23.13
N ALA A 223 -24.46 18.45 -22.85
CA ALA A 223 -25.40 19.19 -22.03
C ALA A 223 -26.67 19.48 -22.84
N LYS A 224 -27.83 19.12 -22.31
CA LYS A 224 -29.13 19.30 -22.99
C LYS A 224 -30.12 20.02 -22.08
N ILE A 225 -30.72 21.09 -22.62
CA ILE A 225 -31.90 21.76 -22.05
C ILE A 225 -32.94 21.84 -23.13
N GLU A 226 -33.96 20.97 -23.04
CA GLU A 226 -34.99 20.82 -24.07
C GLU A 226 -34.36 20.62 -25.47
N ASP A 227 -34.63 21.48 -26.45
CA ASP A 227 -34.03 21.44 -27.80
C ASP A 227 -32.61 22.03 -27.88
N LEU A 228 -32.11 22.73 -26.86
CA LEU A 228 -30.74 23.24 -26.84
C LEU A 228 -29.75 22.15 -26.45
N GLU A 229 -28.65 22.06 -27.18
CA GLU A 229 -27.56 21.12 -26.89
C GLU A 229 -26.18 21.75 -27.13
N MET A 230 -25.21 21.38 -26.30
CA MET A 230 -23.79 21.69 -26.49
C MET A 230 -22.91 20.64 -25.83
N SER A 231 -21.60 20.68 -26.09
CA SER A 231 -20.64 19.88 -25.33
C SER A 231 -20.73 20.22 -23.85
N PHE A 232 -20.88 19.21 -22.99
CA PHE A 232 -20.89 19.43 -21.53
C PHE A 232 -19.56 20.02 -21.04
N PHE A 233 -18.45 19.66 -21.69
CA PHE A 233 -17.12 20.15 -21.34
C PHE A 233 -16.92 21.62 -21.72
N ASP A 234 -17.63 22.11 -22.73
CA ASP A 234 -17.61 23.53 -23.11
C ASP A 234 -18.47 24.34 -22.15
N LEU A 235 -19.60 23.78 -21.72
CA LEU A 235 -20.41 24.37 -20.65
C LEU A 235 -19.58 24.53 -19.37
N ILE A 236 -18.98 23.46 -18.81
CA ILE A 236 -18.21 23.58 -17.54
C ILE A 236 -16.92 24.41 -17.68
N ALA A 237 -16.38 24.61 -18.88
CA ALA A 237 -15.24 25.52 -19.07
C ALA A 237 -15.60 26.97 -18.75
N SER A 238 -16.86 27.37 -18.97
CA SER A 238 -17.36 28.71 -18.61
C SER A 238 -17.42 28.94 -17.09
N LEU A 239 -17.45 27.88 -16.27
CA LEU A 239 -17.54 27.96 -14.81
C LEU A 239 -16.32 28.64 -14.18
N ILE A 240 -15.13 28.49 -14.78
CA ILE A 240 -13.88 29.13 -14.35
C ILE A 240 -14.02 30.65 -14.40
N VAL A 241 -14.56 31.13 -15.52
CA VAL A 241 -14.76 32.56 -15.78
C VAL A 241 -15.88 33.10 -14.90
N LEU A 242 -16.97 32.34 -14.74
CA LEU A 242 -18.09 32.69 -13.87
C LEU A 242 -17.66 32.85 -12.40
N ALA A 243 -16.80 31.94 -11.90
CA ALA A 243 -16.26 32.02 -10.54
C ALA A 243 -15.39 33.28 -10.33
N GLY A 244 -14.56 33.62 -11.32
CA GLY A 244 -13.77 34.86 -11.30
C GLY A 244 -14.65 36.12 -11.31
N TRP A 245 -15.70 36.12 -12.14
CA TRP A 245 -16.65 37.25 -12.23
C TRP A 245 -17.37 37.52 -10.89
N LYS A 246 -17.76 36.48 -10.15
CA LYS A 246 -18.40 36.66 -8.84
C LYS A 246 -17.47 37.17 -7.74
N SER A 247 -16.14 37.17 -7.93
CA SER A 247 -15.16 37.45 -6.87
C SER A 247 -15.35 36.60 -5.61
N GLU A 248 -16.05 35.47 -5.72
CA GLU A 248 -16.35 34.58 -4.62
C GLU A 248 -15.52 33.30 -4.77
N ILE A 249 -14.65 33.04 -3.79
CA ILE A 249 -14.16 31.68 -3.56
C ILE A 249 -15.31 30.93 -2.88
N LEU A 250 -16.27 30.46 -3.67
CA LEU A 250 -17.46 29.75 -3.18
C LEU A 250 -17.04 28.40 -2.58
N ILE A 251 -16.83 28.36 -1.27
CA ILE A 251 -16.54 27.14 -0.47
C ILE A 251 -17.62 26.05 -0.68
N ASP A 252 -18.81 26.42 -1.14
CA ASP A 252 -19.96 25.52 -1.30
C ASP A 252 -20.14 24.92 -2.70
N ARG A 253 -19.38 25.36 -3.72
CA ARG A 253 -19.48 24.82 -5.10
C ARG A 253 -18.32 23.87 -5.39
N PRO A 254 -18.55 22.71 -6.04
CA PRO A 254 -17.50 21.74 -6.41
C PRO A 254 -16.67 22.20 -7.62
N TYR A 255 -16.34 23.49 -7.71
CA TYR A 255 -15.63 24.07 -8.84
C TYR A 255 -14.27 23.38 -9.10
N GLN A 256 -13.52 23.12 -8.03
CA GLN A 256 -12.23 22.43 -8.10
C GLN A 256 -12.35 21.04 -8.75
N LEU A 257 -13.45 20.32 -8.47
CA LEU A 257 -13.75 19.03 -9.08
C LEU A 257 -14.01 19.17 -10.58
N TRP A 258 -14.90 20.09 -11.00
CA TRP A 258 -15.21 20.28 -12.41
C TRP A 258 -14.00 20.74 -13.23
N ASN A 259 -13.17 21.61 -12.67
CA ASN A 259 -11.91 22.01 -13.28
C ASN A 259 -10.93 20.81 -13.40
N LEU A 260 -10.82 19.98 -12.36
CA LEU A 260 -10.00 18.75 -12.41
C LEU A 260 -10.46 17.82 -13.55
N ILE A 261 -11.78 17.61 -13.69
CA ILE A 261 -12.37 16.78 -14.76
C ILE A 261 -12.03 17.36 -16.14
N LEU A 262 -12.15 18.67 -16.30
CA LEU A 262 -11.82 19.35 -17.55
C LEU A 262 -10.34 19.22 -17.91
N MET A 263 -9.44 19.44 -16.93
CA MET A 263 -7.99 19.37 -17.14
C MET A 263 -7.52 17.95 -17.48
N ARG A 264 -8.10 16.91 -16.87
CA ARG A 264 -7.76 15.51 -17.10
C ARG A 264 -8.05 15.00 -18.52
N ARG A 265 -8.91 15.69 -19.26
CA ARG A 265 -9.23 15.35 -20.65
C ARG A 265 -8.27 15.96 -21.68
N GLN A 266 -7.37 16.84 -21.26
CA GLN A 266 -6.46 17.53 -22.16
C GLN A 266 -5.25 16.63 -22.47
N PRO A 267 -4.91 16.39 -23.76
CA PRO A 267 -3.83 15.47 -24.15
C PRO A 267 -2.43 15.90 -23.66
N ASN A 268 -2.24 17.18 -23.29
CA ASN A 268 -0.96 17.74 -22.83
C ASN A 268 -1.05 18.37 -21.42
N SER A 269 -1.94 17.88 -20.53
CA SER A 269 -2.03 18.45 -19.18
C SER A 269 -0.72 18.28 -18.41
N PHE A 270 -0.19 19.36 -17.81
CA PHE A 270 0.97 19.32 -16.91
C PHE A 270 0.72 18.50 -15.62
N LEU A 271 -0.55 18.21 -15.31
CA LEU A 271 -0.95 17.26 -14.29
C LEU A 271 -0.54 15.85 -14.75
N GLY A 272 0.37 15.21 -14.02
CA GLY A 272 0.88 13.88 -14.38
C GLY A 272 -0.25 12.87 -14.61
N GLN A 273 -0.02 11.90 -15.51
CA GLN A 273 -1.03 10.87 -15.81
C GLN A 273 -1.43 10.13 -14.53
N PRO A 274 -2.73 9.80 -14.36
CA PRO A 274 -3.18 9.10 -13.17
C PRO A 274 -2.52 7.71 -13.12
N GLU A 275 -2.20 7.23 -11.91
CA GLU A 275 -1.60 5.90 -11.73
C GLU A 275 -2.52 4.79 -12.27
N VAL A 276 -3.84 5.02 -12.21
CA VAL A 276 -4.89 4.10 -12.69
C VAL A 276 -5.63 4.69 -13.88
N GLU A 277 -5.73 3.92 -14.96
CA GLU A 277 -6.47 4.33 -16.15
C GLU A 277 -7.95 4.63 -15.83
N GLY A 278 -8.38 5.84 -16.16
CA GLY A 278 -9.76 6.28 -15.96
C GLY A 278 -10.10 6.71 -14.53
N SER A 279 -9.13 6.72 -13.62
CA SER A 279 -9.25 7.40 -12.31
C SER A 279 -8.98 8.90 -12.46
N ILE A 280 -9.57 9.70 -11.56
CA ILE A 280 -9.26 11.12 -11.41
C ILE A 280 -8.53 11.46 -10.10
N GLY A 281 -8.29 10.48 -9.21
CA GLY A 281 -7.50 10.64 -7.98
C GLY A 281 -7.79 9.58 -6.92
N SER A 282 -7.12 9.72 -5.76
CA SER A 282 -7.30 8.82 -4.62
C SER A 282 -8.67 8.97 -3.96
N PHE A 283 -9.13 7.93 -3.27
CA PHE A 283 -10.46 7.92 -2.69
C PHE A 283 -10.66 9.05 -1.67
N LEU A 284 -9.70 9.29 -0.77
CA LEU A 284 -9.79 10.38 0.20
C LEU A 284 -9.85 11.76 -0.48
N ALA A 285 -9.06 11.98 -1.53
CA ALA A 285 -9.08 13.23 -2.27
C ALA A 285 -10.43 13.47 -2.98
N LEU A 286 -11.02 12.44 -3.57
CA LEU A 286 -12.34 12.55 -4.18
C LEU A 286 -13.44 12.74 -3.14
N LEU A 287 -13.35 12.10 -1.97
CA LEU A 287 -14.26 12.34 -0.85
C LEU A 287 -14.19 13.79 -0.36
N GLU A 288 -13.00 14.42 -0.36
CA GLU A 288 -12.86 15.85 -0.07
C GLU A 288 -13.52 16.71 -1.17
N LEU A 289 -13.19 16.46 -2.45
CA LEU A 289 -13.70 17.25 -3.58
C LEU A 289 -15.21 17.14 -3.78
N THR A 290 -15.82 16.04 -3.35
CA THR A 290 -17.26 15.77 -3.47
C THR A 290 -18.04 16.00 -2.18
N ARG A 291 -17.41 16.57 -1.15
CA ARG A 291 -18.01 16.75 0.17
C ARG A 291 -19.31 17.55 0.13
N THR A 292 -19.41 18.58 -0.71
CA THR A 292 -20.61 19.44 -0.84
C THR A 292 -21.68 18.89 -1.79
N LEU A 293 -21.38 17.82 -2.54
CA LEU A 293 -22.40 17.16 -3.38
C LEU A 293 -23.46 16.49 -2.51
N GLN A 294 -24.62 16.19 -3.07
CA GLN A 294 -25.76 15.60 -2.41
C GLN A 294 -25.97 14.18 -2.91
N ALA A 295 -26.45 13.32 -2.01
CA ALA A 295 -26.85 11.96 -2.31
C ALA A 295 -28.23 11.71 -1.65
N THR A 296 -29.09 10.94 -2.31
CA THR A 296 -30.40 10.59 -1.73
C THR A 296 -30.27 9.49 -0.69
N ASP A 297 -29.36 8.54 -0.93
CA ASP A 297 -28.91 7.55 0.04
C ASP A 297 -27.49 7.96 0.49
N ASP A 298 -27.27 8.11 1.79
CA ASP A 298 -25.97 8.54 2.32
C ASP A 298 -24.82 7.64 1.86
N ARG A 299 -25.07 6.34 1.65
CA ARG A 299 -24.05 5.38 1.19
C ARG A 299 -23.53 5.70 -0.22
N ASP A 300 -24.32 6.39 -1.03
CA ASP A 300 -23.95 6.73 -2.41
C ASP A 300 -22.81 7.76 -2.46
N LYS A 301 -22.57 8.52 -1.37
CA LYS A 301 -21.35 9.35 -1.24
C LYS A 301 -20.05 8.57 -1.36
N VAL A 302 -20.12 7.27 -1.05
CA VAL A 302 -18.99 6.35 -1.14
C VAL A 302 -19.08 5.58 -2.45
N PHE A 303 -20.24 4.98 -2.75
CA PHE A 303 -20.39 4.09 -3.89
C PHE A 303 -20.24 4.78 -5.24
N SER A 304 -20.64 6.05 -5.37
CA SER A 304 -20.51 6.80 -6.63
C SER A 304 -19.08 7.14 -7.02
N LEU A 305 -18.13 7.01 -6.09
CA LEU A 305 -16.72 7.33 -6.35
C LEU A 305 -15.93 6.09 -6.75
N LEU A 306 -16.42 4.88 -6.46
CA LEU A 306 -15.70 3.63 -6.72
C LEU A 306 -15.38 3.40 -8.20
N GLY A 307 -16.19 3.95 -9.12
CA GLY A 307 -15.91 3.86 -10.56
C GLY A 307 -14.88 4.86 -11.08
N ILE A 308 -14.40 5.80 -10.25
CA ILE A 308 -13.56 6.93 -10.67
C ILE A 308 -12.38 7.23 -9.73
N CYS A 309 -12.22 6.47 -8.63
CA CYS A 309 -11.05 6.53 -7.75
C CYS A 309 -10.06 5.39 -8.01
N ASP A 310 -8.79 5.62 -7.64
CA ASP A 310 -7.70 4.66 -7.84
C ASP A 310 -8.00 3.31 -7.19
N GLU A 311 -8.45 3.33 -5.94
CA GLU A 311 -8.73 2.15 -5.11
C GLU A 311 -9.98 1.41 -5.58
N GLY A 312 -10.97 2.14 -6.09
CA GLY A 312 -12.19 1.54 -6.62
C GLY A 312 -11.93 0.79 -7.93
N LEU A 313 -11.12 1.37 -8.82
CA LEU A 313 -10.75 0.79 -10.12
C LEU A 313 -9.64 -0.26 -10.03
N ASN A 314 -8.67 -0.08 -9.15
CA ASN A 314 -7.61 -1.03 -8.88
C ASN A 314 -7.46 -1.29 -7.36
N PRO A 315 -8.28 -2.18 -6.77
CA PRO A 315 -8.25 -2.48 -5.34
C PRO A 315 -6.91 -3.00 -4.83
N VAL A 316 -6.06 -3.54 -5.70
CA VAL A 316 -4.71 -4.02 -5.34
C VAL A 316 -3.78 -2.86 -4.99
N LEU A 317 -3.93 -1.70 -5.63
CA LEU A 317 -3.16 -0.50 -5.23
C LEU A 317 -3.46 -0.12 -3.79
N ALA A 318 -4.70 -0.29 -3.33
CA ALA A 318 -5.06 -0.02 -1.94
C ALA A 318 -4.33 -0.92 -0.93
N LEU A 319 -3.82 -2.09 -1.35
CA LEU A 319 -3.02 -2.99 -0.51
C LEU A 319 -1.52 -2.67 -0.54
N THR A 320 -1.05 -1.97 -1.58
CA THR A 320 0.39 -1.76 -1.86
C THR A 320 0.86 -0.31 -1.77
N GLN A 321 -0.06 0.66 -1.66
CA GLN A 321 0.28 2.08 -1.45
C GLN A 321 0.74 2.39 -0.01
N VAL A 322 0.77 1.39 0.89
CA VAL A 322 1.45 1.49 2.20
C VAL A 322 2.96 1.77 2.03
N PHE A 323 3.52 1.43 0.86
CA PHE A 323 4.97 1.46 0.55
C PHE A 323 5.42 2.66 -0.30
N ASP A 324 4.57 3.66 -0.51
CA ASP A 324 4.68 4.63 -1.62
C ASP A 324 5.80 5.68 -1.52
N ASN A 325 6.80 5.48 -0.66
CA ASN A 325 7.96 6.39 -0.56
C ASN A 325 9.21 5.88 -1.29
N ASN A 326 9.14 4.71 -1.93
CA ASN A 326 10.26 4.22 -2.72
C ASN A 326 9.75 3.73 -4.07
N ASP A 327 10.02 4.47 -5.13
CA ASP A 327 9.72 4.10 -6.52
C ASP A 327 10.69 2.99 -7.01
N SER A 328 10.96 2.04 -6.12
CA SER A 328 11.84 0.90 -6.33
C SER A 328 11.19 -0.05 -7.31
N TRP A 329 12.00 -0.58 -8.22
CA TRP A 329 11.58 -1.63 -9.14
C TRP A 329 10.94 -2.83 -8.41
N ARG A 330 11.33 -3.10 -7.15
CA ARG A 330 10.76 -4.15 -6.29
C ARG A 330 9.29 -3.90 -5.94
N ILE A 331 8.90 -2.66 -5.66
CA ILE A 331 7.50 -2.32 -5.35
C ILE A 331 6.63 -2.42 -6.60
N ARG A 332 7.16 -2.02 -7.76
CA ARG A 332 6.50 -2.26 -9.07
C ARG A 332 6.33 -3.75 -9.35
N LEU A 333 7.30 -4.59 -8.96
CA LEU A 333 7.23 -6.05 -9.05
C LEU A 333 6.13 -6.62 -8.15
N ILE A 334 6.09 -6.20 -6.87
CA ILE A 334 5.07 -6.61 -5.90
C ILE A 334 3.67 -6.20 -6.37
N ARG A 335 3.50 -4.97 -6.88
CA ARG A 335 2.24 -4.48 -7.46
C ARG A 335 1.79 -5.34 -8.65
N ARG A 336 2.70 -5.68 -9.57
CA ARG A 336 2.41 -6.54 -10.72
C ARG A 336 2.07 -7.98 -10.31
N GLY A 337 2.83 -8.55 -9.38
CA GLY A 337 2.60 -9.88 -8.83
C GLY A 337 1.24 -9.99 -8.14
N LEU A 338 0.94 -9.09 -7.21
CA LEU A 338 -0.35 -9.03 -6.53
C LEU A 338 -1.51 -8.76 -7.51
N THR A 339 -1.32 -7.92 -8.52
CA THR A 339 -2.34 -7.66 -9.55
C THR A 339 -2.61 -8.93 -10.38
N ARG A 340 -1.59 -9.68 -10.75
CA ARG A 340 -1.75 -10.96 -11.45
C ARG A 340 -2.43 -12.00 -10.57
N VAL A 341 -2.04 -12.12 -9.30
CA VAL A 341 -2.69 -13.03 -8.33
C VAL A 341 -4.16 -12.64 -8.14
N ASN A 342 -4.45 -11.35 -7.97
CA ASN A 342 -5.81 -10.83 -7.84
C ASN A 342 -6.66 -11.15 -9.07
N ASN A 343 -6.15 -10.87 -10.26
CA ASN A 343 -6.84 -11.16 -11.52
C ASN A 343 -7.00 -12.67 -11.74
N PHE A 344 -6.04 -13.46 -11.31
CA PHE A 344 -6.08 -14.92 -11.39
C PHE A 344 -7.11 -15.52 -10.43
N VAL A 345 -7.13 -15.11 -9.16
CA VAL A 345 -8.10 -15.62 -8.16
C VAL A 345 -9.51 -15.20 -8.53
N ASN A 346 -9.72 -13.94 -8.92
CA ASN A 346 -11.03 -13.47 -9.39
C ASN A 346 -11.46 -14.13 -10.72
N GLY A 347 -10.50 -14.68 -11.49
CA GLY A 347 -10.79 -15.47 -12.69
C GLY A 347 -11.18 -16.93 -12.40
N LEU A 348 -10.76 -17.50 -11.27
CA LEU A 348 -11.12 -18.86 -10.84
C LEU A 348 -12.42 -18.90 -10.03
N ALA A 349 -12.70 -17.86 -9.24
CA ALA A 349 -13.89 -17.77 -8.40
C ALA A 349 -14.35 -16.30 -8.31
N PRO A 350 -15.31 -15.88 -9.17
CA PRO A 350 -15.70 -14.47 -9.30
C PRO A 350 -16.41 -13.91 -8.05
N ASP A 351 -17.03 -14.78 -7.27
CA ASP A 351 -17.74 -14.48 -6.03
C ASP A 351 -16.81 -14.11 -4.86
N LEU A 352 -15.60 -14.67 -4.84
CA LEU A 352 -14.61 -14.44 -3.79
C LEU A 352 -14.19 -12.96 -3.67
N ASN A 353 -14.23 -12.19 -4.77
CA ASN A 353 -13.82 -10.78 -4.82
C ASN A 353 -12.50 -10.56 -4.06
N PHE A 354 -11.57 -11.48 -4.29
CA PHE A 354 -10.31 -11.55 -3.60
C PHE A 354 -9.57 -10.22 -3.76
N GLY A 355 -8.85 -9.77 -2.73
CA GLY A 355 -8.12 -8.50 -2.76
C GLY A 355 -8.97 -7.21 -2.72
N ARG A 356 -10.32 -7.29 -2.79
CA ARG A 356 -11.20 -6.11 -2.67
C ARG A 356 -11.77 -5.98 -1.25
N PRO A 357 -11.32 -5.00 -0.43
CA PRO A 357 -11.83 -4.77 0.91
C PRO A 357 -13.34 -4.57 0.94
N ARG A 358 -13.99 -4.91 2.07
CA ARG A 358 -15.44 -4.70 2.25
C ARG A 358 -15.89 -3.26 1.99
N ALA A 359 -15.07 -2.29 2.38
CA ALA A 359 -15.31 -0.86 2.13
C ALA A 359 -15.46 -0.48 0.65
N LEU A 360 -14.93 -1.30 -0.26
CA LEU A 360 -14.94 -1.05 -1.70
C LEU A 360 -16.03 -1.86 -2.43
N ARG A 361 -16.98 -2.44 -1.70
CA ARG A 361 -18.08 -3.25 -2.24
C ARG A 361 -19.41 -2.53 -1.95
N PRO A 362 -20.16 -2.10 -2.98
CA PRO A 362 -21.53 -1.64 -2.80
C PRO A 362 -22.40 -2.71 -2.13
N ASP A 363 -23.01 -2.36 -1.00
CA ASP A 363 -23.92 -3.23 -0.23
C ASP A 363 -25.05 -2.38 0.37
N TYR A 364 -26.22 -2.41 -0.29
CA TYR A 364 -27.40 -1.67 0.15
C TYR A 364 -28.21 -2.39 1.25
N LYS A 365 -27.83 -3.61 1.65
CA LYS A 365 -28.42 -4.30 2.81
C LYS A 365 -27.72 -3.92 4.12
N ARG A 366 -26.49 -3.38 4.03
CA ARG A 366 -25.70 -2.95 5.18
C ARG A 366 -26.15 -1.58 5.71
N GLU A 367 -26.13 -1.44 7.04
CA GLU A 367 -26.38 -0.17 7.71
C GLU A 367 -25.36 0.90 7.30
N THR A 368 -25.82 2.12 7.04
CA THR A 368 -24.98 3.25 6.61
C THR A 368 -23.80 3.51 7.56
N VAL A 369 -24.02 3.45 8.88
CA VAL A 369 -22.96 3.65 9.88
C VAL A 369 -21.81 2.64 9.73
N LEU A 370 -22.13 1.37 9.41
CA LEU A 370 -21.12 0.34 9.24
C LEU A 370 -20.35 0.50 7.94
N VAL A 371 -20.99 0.98 6.86
CA VAL A 371 -20.31 1.33 5.60
C VAL A 371 -19.25 2.40 5.85
N TYR A 372 -19.58 3.45 6.60
CA TYR A 372 -18.62 4.50 6.94
C TYR A 372 -17.54 4.03 7.93
N CYS A 373 -17.87 3.19 8.91
CA CYS A 373 -16.86 2.58 9.79
C CYS A 373 -15.85 1.73 8.99
N ASP A 374 -16.34 0.94 8.03
CA ASP A 374 -15.50 0.11 7.17
C ASP A 374 -14.62 0.98 6.27
N LEU A 375 -15.17 2.06 5.69
CA LEU A 375 -14.44 3.04 4.89
C LEU A 375 -13.34 3.73 5.69
N THR A 376 -13.66 4.27 6.87
CA THR A 376 -12.67 4.99 7.68
C THR A 376 -11.56 4.05 8.14
N ARG A 377 -11.88 2.82 8.58
CA ARG A 377 -10.84 1.82 8.89
C ARG A 377 -10.01 1.43 7.67
N PHE A 378 -10.64 1.32 6.50
CA PHE A 378 -9.92 1.06 5.26
C PHE A 378 -8.91 2.18 4.96
N LEU A 379 -9.31 3.45 5.06
CA LEU A 379 -8.42 4.59 4.85
C LEU A 379 -7.29 4.65 5.89
N LEU A 380 -7.60 4.41 7.17
CA LEU A 380 -6.61 4.31 8.25
C LEU A 380 -5.59 3.19 8.00
N ARG A 381 -6.02 2.02 7.52
CA ARG A 381 -5.13 0.87 7.24
C ARG A 381 -4.36 1.00 5.93
N LYS A 382 -4.90 1.76 4.96
CA LYS A 382 -4.24 2.04 3.68
C LYS A 382 -3.01 2.91 3.86
N GLN A 383 -3.05 3.83 4.81
CA GLN A 383 -1.95 4.70 5.18
C GLN A 383 -1.77 4.69 6.70
N PRO A 384 -1.35 3.56 7.30
CA PRO A 384 -1.24 3.45 8.76
C PRO A 384 -0.14 4.37 9.32
N ARG A 385 0.69 4.91 8.42
CA ARG A 385 1.71 5.92 8.70
C ARG A 385 1.12 7.30 9.00
N ILE A 386 -0.07 7.61 8.46
CA ILE A 386 -0.70 8.94 8.55
C ILE A 386 -2.22 8.83 8.74
N LEU A 387 -2.73 9.34 9.86
CA LEU A 387 -4.15 9.34 10.24
C LEU A 387 -4.94 10.50 9.62
N ASP A 388 -4.67 10.83 8.35
CA ASP A 388 -5.22 11.99 7.65
C ASP A 388 -6.75 11.98 7.55
N VAL A 389 -7.36 10.81 7.40
CA VAL A 389 -8.82 10.67 7.42
C VAL A 389 -9.45 11.19 8.72
N LEU A 390 -8.73 11.16 9.86
CA LEU A 390 -9.23 11.69 11.12
C LEU A 390 -9.29 13.22 11.15
N ASP A 391 -8.49 13.92 10.32
CA ASP A 391 -8.56 15.38 10.20
C ASP A 391 -9.91 15.85 9.62
N HIS A 392 -10.64 14.96 8.95
CA HIS A 392 -11.97 15.22 8.40
C HIS A 392 -13.12 14.96 9.39
N VAL A 393 -12.82 14.51 10.62
CA VAL A 393 -13.82 14.36 11.68
C VAL A 393 -14.29 15.74 12.13
N GLN A 394 -15.58 16.00 11.92
CA GLN A 394 -16.26 17.23 12.34
C GLN A 394 -17.63 16.88 12.89
N HIS A 395 -18.00 17.55 13.99
CA HIS A 395 -19.28 17.33 14.66
C HIS A 395 -20.13 18.59 14.63
N ASN A 396 -21.40 18.42 14.23
CA ASN A 396 -22.41 19.47 14.26
C ASN A 396 -23.22 19.49 15.56
N GLU A 397 -23.22 18.37 16.27
CA GLU A 397 -23.89 18.13 17.55
C GLU A 397 -22.87 17.51 18.52
N ASP A 398 -23.22 17.29 19.78
CA ASP A 398 -22.30 16.65 20.73
C ASP A 398 -21.96 15.22 20.25
N PRO A 399 -20.67 14.87 20.09
CA PRO A 399 -20.25 13.57 19.55
C PRO A 399 -20.67 12.34 20.36
N GLY A 400 -21.27 12.51 21.54
CA GLY A 400 -21.79 11.41 22.37
C GLY A 400 -23.28 11.08 22.22
N ILE A 401 -24.06 11.83 21.43
CA ILE A 401 -25.54 11.70 21.36
C ILE A 401 -26.02 10.89 20.13
N GLY A 402 -25.16 10.64 19.14
CA GLY A 402 -25.55 10.04 17.86
C GLY A 402 -25.17 8.57 17.65
N ASP A 403 -25.70 7.98 16.56
CA ASP A 403 -25.48 6.57 16.18
C ASP A 403 -24.08 6.26 15.61
N TYR A 404 -23.39 7.31 15.14
CA TYR A 404 -22.07 7.24 14.50
C TYR A 404 -20.95 7.39 15.54
N PRO A 405 -19.92 6.53 15.50
CA PRO A 405 -18.73 6.71 16.35
C PRO A 405 -18.05 8.05 16.11
N SER A 406 -17.50 8.67 17.17
CA SER A 406 -16.91 10.01 17.11
C SER A 406 -15.71 10.14 16.16
N TRP A 407 -15.06 9.02 15.81
CA TRP A 407 -13.88 8.99 14.93
C TRP A 407 -14.20 8.82 13.45
N VAL A 408 -15.48 8.66 13.09
CA VAL A 408 -15.93 8.42 11.71
C VAL A 408 -16.38 9.73 11.06
N PRO A 409 -15.72 10.20 9.99
CA PRO A 409 -16.19 11.37 9.24
C PRO A 409 -17.52 11.09 8.51
N LYS A 410 -18.51 11.94 8.74
CA LYS A 410 -19.83 11.87 8.09
C LYS A 410 -19.80 12.56 6.72
N TRP A 411 -19.34 11.89 5.67
CA TRP A 411 -19.14 12.49 4.33
C TRP A 411 -20.40 13.00 3.63
N PHE A 412 -21.57 12.60 4.12
CA PHE A 412 -22.87 13.14 3.70
C PHE A 412 -23.18 14.51 4.33
N ASP A 413 -22.61 14.83 5.50
CA ASP A 413 -22.79 16.13 6.14
C ASP A 413 -21.89 17.19 5.47
N PRO A 414 -22.42 18.41 5.25
CA PRO A 414 -21.64 19.51 4.68
C PRO A 414 -20.45 19.85 5.59
N ARG A 415 -19.36 20.26 4.95
CA ARG A 415 -18.14 20.68 5.66
C ARG A 415 -18.43 21.96 6.42
N THR A 416 -18.06 22.01 7.70
CA THR A 416 -18.25 23.23 8.52
C THR A 416 -17.00 24.10 8.61
N CYS A 417 -15.82 23.50 8.49
CA CYS A 417 -14.55 24.23 8.45
C CYS A 417 -13.53 23.53 7.56
N SER A 418 -12.56 24.30 7.06
CA SER A 418 -11.43 23.80 6.30
C SER A 418 -10.54 22.89 7.16
N VAL A 419 -9.98 21.84 6.57
CA VAL A 419 -8.96 20.99 7.21
C VAL A 419 -7.65 21.77 7.23
N PHE A 420 -6.82 21.55 8.25
CA PHE A 420 -5.45 22.05 8.27
C PHE A 420 -4.66 21.27 7.22
N LYS A 421 -4.49 21.84 6.01
CA LYS A 421 -3.73 21.19 4.93
C LYS A 421 -2.26 21.08 5.33
N GLY A 422 -1.68 19.90 5.06
CA GLY A 422 -0.46 19.38 5.67
C GLY A 422 0.77 20.28 5.58
N ALA A 423 1.50 20.29 6.69
CA ALA A 423 2.76 21.00 6.92
C ALA A 423 3.42 20.62 8.26
N TYR A 424 2.59 20.19 9.22
CA TYR A 424 3.01 19.81 10.57
C TYR A 424 2.89 18.30 10.75
N LEU A 425 3.85 17.72 11.46
CA LEU A 425 3.89 16.34 11.93
C LEU A 425 4.09 16.43 13.44
N ALA A 426 3.00 16.71 14.15
CA ALA A 426 3.08 17.01 15.57
C ALA A 426 3.69 15.83 16.34
N GLY A 427 4.86 16.06 16.95
CA GLY A 427 5.62 15.04 17.67
C GLY A 427 6.37 14.00 16.82
N PHE A 428 6.89 14.34 15.62
CA PHE A 428 7.78 13.47 14.83
C PHE A 428 8.90 14.24 14.13
N CYS A 429 10.14 13.73 14.13
CA CYS A 429 11.26 14.24 13.33
C CYS A 429 11.64 13.29 12.17
N ASP A 430 12.39 13.85 11.21
CA ASP A 430 13.42 13.21 10.35
C ASP A 430 13.12 11.91 9.57
N GLY A 431 11.86 11.50 9.49
CA GLY A 431 11.47 10.37 8.61
C GLY A 431 11.86 9.00 9.15
N HIS A 432 12.34 8.91 10.40
CA HIS A 432 12.45 7.63 11.09
C HIS A 432 11.09 7.21 11.64
N PHE A 433 10.47 6.26 10.93
CA PHE A 433 9.11 5.79 11.10
C PHE A 433 8.84 4.94 12.37
N ARG A 434 9.40 5.29 13.53
CA ARG A 434 9.36 4.43 14.72
C ARG A 434 8.03 4.40 15.47
N TYR A 435 7.07 5.28 15.14
CA TYR A 435 5.75 5.34 15.79
C TYR A 435 4.61 5.43 14.75
N PHE A 436 4.45 4.40 13.94
CA PHE A 436 3.23 4.22 13.16
C PHE A 436 2.00 4.12 14.07
N ALA A 437 0.82 4.45 13.54
CA ALA A 437 -0.40 4.17 14.26
C ALA A 437 -0.55 2.65 14.39
N GLU A 438 -0.24 2.09 15.56
CA GLU A 438 -0.60 0.72 15.91
C GLU A 438 -2.11 0.68 16.13
N LEU A 439 -2.85 0.40 15.07
CA LEU A 439 -4.26 0.07 15.18
C LEU A 439 -4.37 -1.26 15.93
N HIS A 440 -4.85 -1.24 17.16
CA HIS A 440 -5.00 -2.49 17.94
C HIS A 440 -6.06 -3.44 17.36
N ASP A 441 -6.87 -2.95 16.42
CA ASP A 441 -7.91 -3.69 15.68
C ASP A 441 -7.39 -4.38 14.39
N ILE A 442 -6.10 -4.73 14.30
CA ILE A 442 -5.55 -5.48 13.15
C ILE A 442 -5.85 -6.98 13.35
N PRO A 443 -6.29 -7.73 12.30
CA PRO A 443 -6.59 -9.16 12.39
C PRO A 443 -5.46 -10.07 12.91
N VAL A 444 -4.25 -9.53 13.03
CA VAL A 444 -3.03 -10.20 13.51
C VAL A 444 -2.94 -10.18 15.04
N ARG A 445 -3.58 -9.21 15.72
CA ARG A 445 -3.75 -9.23 17.18
C ARG A 445 -4.99 -10.07 17.53
N ASN A 446 -4.88 -10.92 18.55
CA ASN A 446 -5.98 -11.79 19.04
C ASN A 446 -7.13 -11.01 19.73
N ASP A 447 -7.16 -9.68 19.64
CA ASP A 447 -8.20 -8.86 20.24
C ASP A 447 -9.43 -8.79 19.33
N PRO A 448 -10.65 -9.01 19.87
CA PRO A 448 -11.86 -8.94 19.08
C PRO A 448 -12.13 -7.51 18.63
N VAL A 449 -12.13 -7.28 17.30
CA VAL A 449 -12.45 -5.99 16.68
C VAL A 449 -13.85 -5.53 17.12
N ARG A 450 -13.92 -4.40 17.81
CA ARG A 450 -15.18 -3.78 18.22
C ARG A 450 -15.64 -2.78 17.15
N PRO A 451 -16.74 -3.02 16.40
CA PRO A 451 -17.08 -2.22 15.21
C PRO A 451 -17.18 -0.71 15.43
N LYS A 452 -17.59 -0.24 16.62
CA LYS A 452 -17.76 1.18 16.94
C LYS A 452 -16.60 1.81 17.73
N VAL A 453 -15.58 1.04 18.11
CA VAL A 453 -14.42 1.54 18.89
C VAL A 453 -13.19 1.56 17.99
N LEU A 454 -12.35 2.56 18.17
CA LEU A 454 -11.06 2.69 17.50
C LEU A 454 -9.99 2.80 18.59
N SER A 455 -9.03 1.87 18.58
CA SER A 455 -7.93 1.81 19.53
C SER A 455 -6.64 2.22 18.83
N ILE A 456 -6.06 3.35 19.26
CA ILE A 456 -4.85 3.96 18.69
C ILE A 456 -4.00 4.49 19.83
N ASP A 457 -2.68 4.34 19.69
CA ASP A 457 -1.71 4.88 20.63
C ASP A 457 -1.41 6.37 20.39
N GLY A 458 -1.04 7.06 21.45
CA GLY A 458 -0.73 8.47 21.43
C GLY A 458 -0.33 8.96 22.82
N TYR A 459 -0.03 10.24 22.94
CA TYR A 459 0.27 10.86 24.23
C TYR A 459 -0.62 12.07 24.50
N HIS A 460 -0.87 12.29 25.79
CA HIS A 460 -1.61 13.42 26.29
C HIS A 460 -0.69 14.64 26.36
N VAL A 461 -1.11 15.76 25.77
CA VAL A 461 -0.36 17.03 25.78
C VAL A 461 -0.75 17.87 26.98
N ASP A 462 -2.02 18.27 27.06
CA ASP A 462 -2.55 19.16 28.11
C ASP A 462 -4.10 19.15 28.08
N VAL A 463 -4.74 19.85 29.00
CA VAL A 463 -6.19 20.01 29.10
C VAL A 463 -6.60 21.43 28.72
N VAL A 464 -7.65 21.57 27.93
CA VAL A 464 -8.26 22.85 27.56
C VAL A 464 -8.81 23.52 28.83
N SER A 465 -8.33 24.73 29.13
CA SER A 465 -8.72 25.50 30.32
C SER A 465 -9.78 26.55 30.01
N LYS A 466 -9.65 27.24 28.87
CA LYS A 466 -10.56 28.31 28.43
C LYS A 466 -10.76 28.25 26.92
N THR A 467 -11.96 28.57 26.44
CA THR A 467 -12.30 28.61 25.02
C THR A 467 -13.09 29.88 24.70
N THR A 468 -12.95 30.39 23.48
CA THR A 468 -13.81 31.46 22.96
C THR A 468 -15.17 30.94 22.51
N GLU A 469 -16.07 31.85 22.18
CA GLU A 469 -17.19 31.54 21.29
C GLU A 469 -16.68 31.11 19.90
N THR A 470 -17.56 30.48 19.12
CA THR A 470 -17.23 30.06 17.75
C THR A 470 -16.98 31.29 16.88
N LEU A 471 -15.82 31.34 16.23
CA LEU A 471 -15.48 32.37 15.26
C LEU A 471 -16.42 32.25 14.06
N ALA A 472 -17.24 33.28 13.88
CA ALA A 472 -18.05 33.48 12.69
C ALA A 472 -17.68 34.86 12.11
N PHE A 473 -17.19 34.87 10.88
CA PHE A 473 -16.77 36.11 10.24
C PHE A 473 -17.91 36.69 9.39
N GLY A 474 -18.31 37.92 9.69
CA GLY A 474 -19.23 38.69 8.84
C GLY A 474 -18.55 39.19 7.57
N PHE A 475 -19.32 39.78 6.67
CA PHE A 475 -18.80 40.33 5.41
C PHE A 475 -17.91 41.56 5.66
N GLY A 476 -16.74 41.59 5.03
CA GLY A 476 -15.82 42.72 5.09
C GLY A 476 -14.74 42.66 6.19
N ALA A 477 -13.73 43.51 6.03
CA ALA A 477 -12.53 43.51 6.88
C ALA A 477 -12.82 43.96 8.33
N ARG A 478 -13.80 44.86 8.52
CA ARG A 478 -14.28 45.30 9.84
C ARG A 478 -14.88 44.17 10.67
N ALA A 479 -15.83 43.44 10.10
CA ALA A 479 -16.46 42.30 10.79
C ALA A 479 -15.42 41.21 11.10
N THR A 480 -14.43 41.04 10.22
CA THR A 480 -13.29 40.13 10.47
C THR A 480 -12.49 40.57 11.69
N ALA A 481 -12.10 41.85 11.77
CA ALA A 481 -11.35 42.38 12.91
C ALA A 481 -12.15 42.32 14.22
N GLU A 482 -13.43 42.70 14.22
CA GLU A 482 -14.28 42.65 15.41
C GLU A 482 -14.39 41.23 16.00
N ALA A 483 -14.49 40.20 15.16
CA ALA A 483 -14.49 38.81 15.62
C ALA A 483 -13.17 38.42 16.31
N ILE A 484 -12.04 38.87 15.77
CA ILE A 484 -10.70 38.61 16.32
C ILE A 484 -10.53 39.32 17.68
N VAL A 485 -10.95 40.59 17.79
CA VAL A 485 -10.89 41.36 19.04
C VAL A 485 -11.73 40.72 20.13
N ARG A 486 -12.97 40.35 19.82
CA ARG A 486 -13.87 39.68 20.77
C ARG A 486 -13.28 38.37 21.26
N ALA A 487 -12.73 37.56 20.36
CA ALA A 487 -12.09 36.29 20.72
C ALA A 487 -10.87 36.50 21.63
N TRP A 488 -10.07 37.56 21.41
CA TRP A 488 -8.96 37.91 22.29
C TRP A 488 -9.44 38.30 23.69
N GLU A 489 -10.42 39.20 23.79
CA GLU A 489 -10.97 39.69 25.06
C GLU A 489 -11.59 38.54 25.86
N GLN A 490 -12.33 37.65 25.18
CA GLN A 490 -12.88 36.44 25.80
C GLN A 490 -11.79 35.53 26.37
N LEU A 491 -10.62 35.43 25.73
CA LEU A 491 -9.57 34.52 26.16
C LEU A 491 -8.69 35.11 27.27
N PHE A 492 -8.32 36.39 27.18
CA PHE A 492 -7.31 36.98 28.07
C PHE A 492 -7.84 38.06 29.02
N ASP A 493 -9.11 38.44 28.92
CA ASP A 493 -9.76 39.45 29.76
C ASP A 493 -9.03 40.82 29.78
N ILE A 494 -8.33 41.15 28.68
CA ILE A 494 -7.61 42.41 28.45
C ILE A 494 -7.85 42.89 27.01
N PRO A 495 -7.86 44.19 26.71
CA PRO A 495 -7.97 44.68 25.35
C PRO A 495 -6.72 44.32 24.53
N ILE A 496 -6.90 44.06 23.23
CA ILE A 496 -5.79 43.73 22.31
C ILE A 496 -5.02 44.99 21.85
N ALA A 497 -5.66 46.15 21.91
CA ALA A 497 -5.10 47.46 21.59
C ALA A 497 -5.21 48.40 22.82
N PRO A 498 -4.15 49.12 23.23
CA PRO A 498 -2.79 49.09 22.66
C PRO A 498 -2.13 47.72 22.85
N ARG A 499 -1.10 47.43 22.03
CA ARG A 499 -0.49 46.09 21.94
C ARG A 499 -0.15 45.49 23.31
N CYS A 500 -0.39 44.19 23.45
CA CYS A 500 -0.13 43.45 24.69
C CYS A 500 1.38 43.19 24.85
N GLY A 501 1.99 43.74 25.90
CA GLY A 501 3.42 43.50 26.20
C GLY A 501 3.72 42.16 26.87
N ARG A 502 2.72 41.29 27.09
CA ARG A 502 2.94 39.96 27.70
C ARG A 502 3.65 39.05 26.72
N LYS A 503 4.65 38.33 27.23
CA LYS A 503 5.45 37.38 26.45
C LYS A 503 4.90 35.97 26.62
N TYR A 504 4.93 35.22 25.52
CA TYR A 504 4.67 33.79 25.46
C TYR A 504 5.98 33.01 25.60
N ARG A 505 5.90 31.69 25.78
CA ARG A 505 7.00 30.76 26.10
C ARG A 505 8.32 31.04 25.37
N ASP A 506 8.25 31.25 24.05
CA ASP A 506 9.42 31.49 23.17
C ASP A 506 9.81 32.98 23.07
N ASN A 507 9.44 33.80 24.07
CA ASN A 507 9.72 35.23 24.15
C ASN A 507 9.01 36.09 23.07
N ILE A 508 8.16 35.48 22.24
CA ILE A 508 7.25 36.14 21.28
C ILE A 508 6.11 36.83 22.03
N LEU A 509 5.59 37.94 21.51
CA LEU A 509 4.44 38.62 22.10
C LEU A 509 3.16 37.77 22.01
N LEU A 510 2.36 37.78 23.08
CA LEU A 510 1.15 36.98 23.19
C LEU A 510 0.10 37.35 22.13
N ASP A 511 0.03 38.61 21.73
CA ASP A 511 -0.87 39.10 20.67
C ASP A 511 -0.52 38.52 19.29
N VAL A 512 0.77 38.43 18.97
CA VAL A 512 1.28 37.77 17.77
C VAL A 512 0.97 36.27 17.79
N VAL A 513 1.19 35.60 18.92
CA VAL A 513 0.90 34.17 19.09
C VAL A 513 -0.57 33.87 18.86
N PHE A 514 -1.47 34.67 19.41
CA PHE A 514 -2.90 34.54 19.17
C PHE A 514 -3.27 34.69 17.68
N CYS A 515 -2.70 35.67 16.99
CA CYS A 515 -2.93 35.86 15.55
C CYS A 515 -2.35 34.71 14.72
N LYS A 516 -1.19 34.16 15.08
CA LYS A 516 -0.62 32.96 14.44
C LYS A 516 -1.54 31.76 14.59
N ALA A 517 -2.17 31.55 15.76
CA ALA A 517 -3.16 30.51 15.94
C ALA A 517 -4.35 30.67 14.96
N ILE A 518 -4.82 31.89 14.74
CA ILE A 518 -5.89 32.19 13.77
C ILE A 518 -5.44 31.97 12.31
N LEU A 519 -4.14 32.03 12.02
CA LEU A 519 -3.59 31.77 10.69
C LEU A 519 -3.19 30.31 10.46
N ALA A 520 -3.43 29.40 11.41
CA ALA A 520 -2.94 28.01 11.38
C ALA A 520 -3.17 27.27 10.04
N GLY A 521 -4.36 27.40 9.45
CA GLY A 521 -4.64 26.74 8.17
C GLY A 521 -4.06 27.45 6.95
N ALA A 522 -3.86 28.77 7.00
CA ALA A 522 -3.17 29.52 5.95
C ALA A 522 -1.68 29.16 5.95
N LEU A 523 -1.07 29.11 7.13
CA LEU A 523 0.28 28.60 7.38
C LEU A 523 0.47 27.20 6.79
N GLY A 524 -0.40 26.25 7.17
CA GLY A 524 -0.35 24.89 6.64
C GLY A 524 -0.52 24.83 5.12
N SER A 525 -1.43 25.63 4.55
CA SER A 525 -1.64 25.70 3.11
C SER A 525 -0.43 26.28 2.36
N ILE A 526 0.20 27.35 2.86
CA ILE A 526 1.37 27.97 2.21
C ILE A 526 2.54 27.00 2.18
N ILE A 527 2.80 26.32 3.31
CA ILE A 527 3.81 25.26 3.41
C ILE A 527 3.46 24.11 2.44
N GLY A 528 2.19 23.69 2.37
CA GLY A 528 1.72 22.63 1.47
C GLY A 528 1.69 22.99 -0.03
N TYR A 529 1.56 24.26 -0.41
CA TYR A 529 1.48 24.71 -1.81
C TYR A 529 2.84 24.69 -2.54
N SER A 530 3.97 24.87 -1.83
CA SER A 530 5.30 24.77 -2.43
C SER A 530 5.58 23.37 -3.03
N HIS A 531 4.81 22.37 -2.59
CA HIS A 531 4.97 20.96 -2.90
C HIS A 531 3.96 20.43 -3.93
N LEU A 532 2.90 21.20 -4.26
CA LEU A 532 1.95 20.86 -5.34
C LEU A 532 2.57 20.99 -6.75
N LEU A 533 3.72 21.67 -6.87
CA LEU A 533 4.48 21.80 -8.12
C LEU A 533 5.45 20.63 -8.37
N THR A 534 5.59 19.69 -7.42
CA THR A 534 6.38 18.47 -7.57
C THR A 534 5.46 17.23 -7.56
N ARG A 535 4.93 16.95 -8.75
CA ARG A 535 4.17 15.78 -9.25
C ARG A 535 3.68 14.66 -8.30
N ASN A 536 2.38 14.39 -8.51
CA ASN A 536 1.63 13.12 -8.44
C ASN A 536 0.92 12.74 -7.12
N GLN A 537 -0.41 12.96 -7.14
CA GLN A 537 -1.48 12.20 -6.50
C GLN A 537 -1.15 11.48 -5.18
N GLY A 538 -1.46 12.13 -4.05
CA GLY A 538 -1.82 11.43 -2.81
C GLY A 538 -0.73 10.65 -2.08
N GLY A 539 0.51 10.68 -2.56
CA GLY A 539 1.70 10.17 -1.88
C GLY A 539 2.36 11.25 -1.02
N LEU A 540 2.99 10.81 0.08
CA LEU A 540 4.08 11.51 0.75
C LEU A 540 5.12 11.86 -0.33
N ASN A 541 5.53 13.12 -0.57
CA ASN A 541 6.51 13.83 0.25
C ASN A 541 7.12 15.00 -0.57
N PRO A 542 7.45 16.17 0.03
CA PRO A 542 8.85 16.68 -0.10
C PRO A 542 9.55 17.17 1.19
N LEU A 543 9.03 16.89 2.40
CA LEU A 543 9.76 17.17 3.66
C LEU A 543 11.08 16.38 3.80
N PHE A 544 11.28 15.32 3.00
CA PHE A 544 12.48 14.47 3.01
C PHE A 544 13.43 14.65 1.80
N ASP A 545 13.32 15.76 1.04
CA ASP A 545 14.40 16.18 0.13
C ASP A 545 15.22 17.30 0.80
N ASP A 546 16.43 16.95 1.24
CA ASP A 546 17.45 17.86 1.81
C ASP A 546 17.70 19.11 0.95
N ARG A 547 17.33 19.10 -0.33
CA ARG A 547 17.52 20.22 -1.28
C ARG A 547 16.44 21.30 -1.19
N THR A 548 15.39 21.13 -0.38
CA THR A 548 14.26 22.08 -0.29
C THR A 548 14.22 22.90 1.01
N HIS A 549 15.30 22.92 1.77
CA HIS A 549 15.53 23.74 2.97
C HIS A 549 15.51 25.28 2.77
N LYS A 550 14.75 25.83 1.81
CA LYS A 550 14.30 27.23 1.94
C LYS A 550 13.10 27.24 2.90
N PRO A 551 13.23 27.92 4.04
CA PRO A 551 13.17 27.29 5.35
C PRO A 551 11.81 27.50 6.01
N HIS A 552 11.30 26.52 6.76
CA HIS A 552 10.10 26.66 7.61
C HIS A 552 10.08 27.95 8.45
N ALA A 553 11.26 28.41 8.87
CA ALA A 553 11.44 29.69 9.57
C ALA A 553 11.10 30.93 8.72
N GLU A 554 11.17 30.88 7.39
CA GLU A 554 10.72 31.97 6.48
C GLU A 554 9.20 32.04 6.42
N LEU A 555 8.51 30.90 6.31
CA LEU A 555 7.03 30.85 6.29
C LEU A 555 6.41 31.21 7.66
N ASP A 556 7.03 30.78 8.75
CA ASP A 556 6.65 31.20 10.10
C ASP A 556 6.86 32.71 10.29
N ARG A 557 7.96 33.27 9.74
CA ARG A 557 8.22 34.72 9.71
C ARG A 557 7.20 35.46 8.86
N GLU A 558 6.76 34.93 7.71
CA GLU A 558 5.71 35.55 6.89
C GLU A 558 4.39 35.66 7.66
N ALA A 559 3.96 34.60 8.35
CA ALA A 559 2.75 34.68 9.17
C ALA A 559 2.89 35.61 10.37
N GLN A 560 4.09 35.66 10.98
CA GLN A 560 4.39 36.65 12.01
C GLN A 560 4.32 38.08 11.45
N ASP A 561 4.86 38.33 10.26
CA ASP A 561 4.82 39.64 9.59
C ASP A 561 3.38 40.06 9.23
N LEU A 562 2.55 39.13 8.75
CA LEU A 562 1.11 39.37 8.53
C LEU A 562 0.39 39.72 9.84
N ALA A 563 0.67 38.98 10.92
CA ALA A 563 0.09 39.23 12.24
C ALA A 563 0.54 40.58 12.83
N GLU A 564 1.83 40.90 12.75
CA GLU A 564 2.39 42.16 13.23
C GLU A 564 1.85 43.35 12.43
N THR A 565 1.69 43.22 11.12
CA THR A 565 1.07 44.24 10.26
C THR A 565 -0.38 44.51 10.68
N PHE A 566 -1.17 43.45 10.91
CA PHE A 566 -2.53 43.56 11.40
C PHE A 566 -2.63 44.21 12.79
N LEU A 567 -1.78 43.79 13.74
CA LEU A 567 -1.78 44.32 15.11
C LEU A 567 -1.31 45.78 15.17
N THR A 568 -0.32 46.16 14.37
CA THR A 568 0.17 47.54 14.27
C THR A 568 -0.94 48.44 13.72
N GLN A 569 -1.66 47.96 12.70
CA GLN A 569 -2.81 48.67 12.15
C GLN A 569 -3.88 48.95 13.20
N MET A 570 -4.20 47.94 14.01
CA MET A 570 -5.17 48.10 15.08
C MET A 570 -4.72 49.08 16.17
N ALA A 571 -3.42 49.09 16.50
CA ALA A 571 -2.88 49.97 17.53
C ALA A 571 -2.81 51.44 17.08
N GLU A 572 -2.55 51.69 15.80
CA GLU A 572 -2.43 53.04 15.22
C GLU A 572 -3.79 53.69 14.94
N PHE A 573 -4.77 52.93 14.44
CA PHE A 573 -6.00 53.50 13.86
C PHE A 573 -7.32 52.93 14.44
N GLY A 574 -7.27 51.91 15.31
CA GLY A 574 -8.47 51.29 15.91
C GLY A 574 -9.24 50.34 14.96
N LEU A 575 -10.51 50.06 15.28
CA LEU A 575 -11.45 49.32 14.42
C LEU A 575 -12.11 50.34 13.47
N PRO A 576 -11.94 50.32 12.13
CA PRO A 576 -11.80 49.15 11.23
C PRO A 576 -10.54 49.16 10.32
N PRO A 577 -10.09 48.00 9.79
CA PRO A 577 -9.07 47.98 8.76
C PRO A 577 -9.72 48.27 7.40
N THR A 578 -9.79 49.54 7.00
CA THR A 578 -10.13 49.92 5.62
C THR A 578 -8.87 50.30 4.87
N ALA A 579 -8.52 49.47 3.88
CA ALA A 579 -7.45 49.66 2.92
C ALA A 579 -7.31 51.07 2.31
N THR A 580 -8.41 51.83 2.29
CA THR A 580 -8.54 53.13 1.62
C THR A 580 -7.79 54.30 2.29
N GLU A 581 -7.09 54.11 3.41
CA GLU A 581 -6.42 55.20 4.14
C GLU A 581 -4.88 55.22 4.00
N PHE A 582 -4.25 54.21 3.36
CA PHE A 582 -2.83 53.91 3.63
C PHE A 582 -1.77 54.50 2.70
N GLY A 583 -2.09 54.86 1.45
CA GLY A 583 -1.08 55.33 0.49
C GLY A 583 0.13 54.40 0.26
N ASN A 584 0.11 53.15 0.78
CA ASN A 584 1.17 52.13 0.67
C ASN A 584 0.56 50.78 0.24
N PRO A 585 0.71 50.38 -1.04
CA PRO A 585 0.13 49.16 -1.60
C PRO A 585 0.55 47.85 -0.91
N ASP A 586 1.80 47.73 -0.46
CA ASP A 586 2.32 46.48 0.13
C ASP A 586 1.65 46.15 1.47
N ARG A 587 1.32 47.18 2.26
CA ARG A 587 0.61 47.02 3.54
C ARG A 587 -0.85 46.61 3.33
N GLU A 588 -1.46 47.11 2.26
CA GLU A 588 -2.84 46.79 1.86
C GLU A 588 -2.97 45.31 1.48
N ASP A 589 -2.08 44.82 0.62
CA ASP A 589 -2.07 43.43 0.17
C ASP A 589 -1.93 42.44 1.34
N LYS A 590 -1.01 42.72 2.28
CA LYS A 590 -0.81 41.91 3.49
C LYS A 590 -2.06 41.83 4.37
N LEU A 591 -2.78 42.94 4.56
CA LEU A 591 -4.01 42.96 5.34
C LEU A 591 -5.14 42.17 4.66
N GLN A 592 -5.23 42.23 3.33
CA GLN A 592 -6.17 41.43 2.57
C GLN A 592 -5.86 39.93 2.68
N VAL A 593 -4.58 39.55 2.56
CA VAL A 593 -4.10 38.17 2.72
C VAL A 593 -4.40 37.64 4.13
N PHE A 594 -4.08 38.41 5.18
CA PHE A 594 -4.40 38.04 6.56
C PHE A 594 -5.90 37.80 6.75
N GLY A 595 -6.73 38.76 6.31
CA GLY A 595 -8.19 38.67 6.43
C GLY A 595 -8.78 37.48 5.67
N ALA A 596 -8.30 37.22 4.45
CA ALA A 596 -8.73 36.07 3.65
C ALA A 596 -8.32 34.73 4.29
N GLY A 597 -7.08 34.63 4.78
CA GLY A 597 -6.58 33.45 5.49
C GLY A 597 -7.39 33.14 6.76
N ALA A 598 -7.62 34.16 7.60
CA ALA A 598 -8.44 34.02 8.81
C ALA A 598 -9.86 33.52 8.50
N ARG A 599 -10.53 34.14 7.52
CA ARG A 599 -11.90 33.72 7.11
C ARG A 599 -11.95 32.31 6.55
N THR A 600 -10.94 31.89 5.79
CA THR A 600 -10.98 30.60 5.10
C THR A 600 -10.73 29.42 6.05
N TYR A 601 -9.83 29.59 7.02
CA TYR A 601 -9.34 28.47 7.83
C TYR A 601 -9.84 28.47 9.28
N SER A 602 -10.19 29.64 9.82
CA SER A 602 -10.59 29.79 11.23
C SER A 602 -12.09 29.97 11.43
N ASN A 603 -12.86 30.08 10.34
CA ASN A 603 -14.31 30.13 10.44
C ASN A 603 -14.86 28.81 11.01
N ASN A 604 -15.89 28.91 11.85
CA ASN A 604 -16.49 27.80 12.59
C ASN A 604 -15.49 27.02 13.48
N ARG A 605 -14.50 27.73 14.06
CA ARG A 605 -13.55 27.19 15.04
C ARG A 605 -13.54 28.02 16.32
N LYS A 606 -12.92 27.49 17.38
CA LYS A 606 -12.72 28.21 18.65
C LYS A 606 -11.24 28.39 18.92
N VAL A 607 -10.85 29.55 19.41
CA VAL A 607 -9.52 29.74 19.99
C VAL A 607 -9.56 29.25 21.44
N PHE A 608 -8.46 28.67 21.91
CA PHE A 608 -8.40 28.12 23.25
C PHE A 608 -7.05 28.34 23.91
N ALA A 609 -7.06 28.25 25.24
CA ALA A 609 -5.88 28.16 26.07
C ALA A 609 -5.90 26.85 26.86
N THR A 610 -4.74 26.26 27.09
CA THR A 610 -4.58 25.05 27.92
C THR A 610 -4.24 25.41 29.37
N ARG A 611 -4.15 24.42 30.28
CA ARG A 611 -3.79 24.67 31.69
C ARG A 611 -2.35 25.14 31.85
N ASP A 612 -1.44 24.64 31.04
CA ASP A 612 -0.05 25.11 31.03
C ASP A 612 0.12 26.43 30.24
N GLY A 613 -0.98 27.04 29.79
CA GLY A 613 -0.97 28.34 29.12
C GLY A 613 -0.58 28.29 27.63
N ARG A 614 -0.68 27.14 26.95
CA ARG A 614 -0.52 27.09 25.48
C ARG A 614 -1.73 27.69 24.79
N VAL A 615 -1.54 28.34 23.66
CA VAL A 615 -2.62 28.95 22.85
C VAL A 615 -2.78 28.17 21.55
N GLY A 616 -4.03 27.94 21.14
CA GLY A 616 -4.33 27.20 19.92
C GLY A 616 -5.71 27.49 19.33
N ILE A 617 -6.02 26.83 18.23
CA ILE A 617 -7.34 26.87 17.58
C ILE A 617 -7.85 25.44 17.31
N GLY A 618 -9.12 25.19 17.59
CA GLY A 618 -9.70 23.84 17.58
C GLY A 618 -11.15 23.77 17.07
N PRO A 619 -11.77 22.59 17.10
CA PRO A 619 -13.11 22.35 16.59
C PRO A 619 -14.19 23.12 17.38
N LYS A 620 -15.28 23.51 16.72
CA LYS A 620 -16.38 24.29 17.35
C LYS A 620 -16.99 23.62 18.59
N MET A 621 -16.99 22.27 18.63
CA MET A 621 -17.60 21.49 19.71
C MET A 621 -16.69 21.32 20.94
N MET A 622 -15.46 21.83 20.89
CA MET A 622 -14.53 21.83 22.02
C MET A 622 -15.05 22.68 23.18
N GLN A 623 -14.74 22.24 24.40
CA GLN A 623 -15.09 22.92 25.65
C GLN A 623 -13.96 22.79 26.69
N PRO A 624 -13.96 23.64 27.74
CA PRO A 624 -13.08 23.46 28.88
C PRO A 624 -13.19 22.06 29.50
N GLY A 625 -12.05 21.45 29.81
CA GLY A 625 -11.96 20.07 30.31
C GLY A 625 -11.74 19.01 29.22
N ASP A 626 -11.87 19.34 27.94
CA ASP A 626 -11.42 18.46 26.86
C ASP A 626 -9.87 18.36 26.87
N GLU A 627 -9.34 17.22 26.44
CA GLU A 627 -7.92 16.90 26.40
C GLU A 627 -7.33 17.22 25.01
N VAL A 628 -6.13 17.78 24.98
CA VAL A 628 -5.31 17.88 23.77
C VAL A 628 -4.40 16.66 23.74
N VAL A 629 -4.50 15.88 22.68
CA VAL A 629 -3.73 14.63 22.50
C VAL A 629 -3.02 14.64 21.15
N VAL A 630 -1.87 13.97 21.08
CA VAL A 630 -1.24 13.62 19.81
C VAL A 630 -1.42 12.12 19.61
N LEU A 631 -2.15 11.76 18.56
CA LEU A 631 -2.27 10.37 18.12
C LEU A 631 -1.06 10.05 17.24
N PHE A 632 -0.45 8.89 17.42
CA PHE A 632 0.67 8.47 16.57
C PHE A 632 0.22 8.34 15.11
N GLY A 633 1.00 8.89 14.18
CA GLY A 633 0.60 9.06 12.77
C GLY A 633 -0.35 10.25 12.51
N GLY A 634 -0.79 10.99 13.52
CA GLY A 634 -1.57 12.23 13.33
C GLY A 634 -0.73 13.37 12.77
N ARG A 635 -1.25 14.13 11.79
CA ARG A 635 -0.58 15.35 11.29
C ARG A 635 -0.69 16.50 12.29
N MET A 636 -1.84 16.59 12.95
CA MET A 636 -2.13 17.62 13.94
C MET A 636 -2.43 16.98 15.30
N PRO A 637 -2.31 17.73 16.40
CA PRO A 637 -2.95 17.34 17.66
C PRO A 637 -4.47 17.29 17.49
N PHE A 638 -5.13 16.49 18.33
CA PHE A 638 -6.57 16.32 18.35
C PHE A 638 -7.14 16.73 19.71
N ILE A 639 -8.39 17.18 19.69
CA ILE A 639 -9.20 17.35 20.89
C ILE A 639 -9.95 16.05 21.16
N ALA A 640 -9.76 15.49 22.35
CA ALA A 640 -10.43 14.30 22.84
C ALA A 640 -11.21 14.60 24.12
N ARG A 641 -12.38 14.01 24.27
CA ARG A 641 -13.24 14.20 25.45
C ARG A 641 -13.36 12.90 26.24
N GLN A 642 -12.97 12.92 27.51
CA GLN A 642 -13.09 11.76 28.39
C GLN A 642 -14.58 11.42 28.65
N ARG A 643 -14.96 10.16 28.44
CA ARG A 643 -16.28 9.60 28.73
C ARG A 643 -16.14 8.18 29.29
N GLY A 644 -16.26 8.04 30.61
CA GLY A 644 -16.12 6.73 31.26
C GLY A 644 -14.74 6.13 31.00
N ASP A 645 -14.71 4.95 30.38
CA ASP A 645 -13.52 4.18 30.03
C ASP A 645 -12.92 4.51 28.65
N HIS A 646 -13.53 5.40 27.88
CA HIS A 646 -13.10 5.76 26.53
C HIS A 646 -13.05 7.27 26.31
N ARG A 647 -12.50 7.65 25.15
CA ARG A 647 -12.42 9.04 24.70
C ARG A 647 -13.23 9.23 23.42
N LEU A 648 -13.97 10.34 23.35
CA LEU A 648 -14.62 10.79 22.12
C LEU A 648 -13.68 11.72 21.36
N LEU A 649 -13.46 11.46 20.07
CA LEU A 649 -12.70 12.34 19.20
C LEU A 649 -13.57 13.54 18.79
N VAL A 650 -13.17 14.75 19.19
CA VAL A 650 -13.92 15.99 18.88
C VAL A 650 -13.46 16.60 17.55
N GLY A 651 -12.17 16.48 17.21
CA GLY A 651 -11.61 16.93 15.92
C GLY A 651 -10.18 17.45 16.06
N SER A 652 -9.55 17.77 14.92
CA SER A 652 -8.17 18.28 14.88
C SER A 652 -8.06 19.72 15.38
N CYS A 653 -6.93 20.03 16.02
CA CYS A 653 -6.59 21.36 16.51
C CYS A 653 -5.13 21.71 16.20
N TYR A 654 -4.81 22.99 16.26
CA TYR A 654 -3.46 23.51 16.12
C TYR A 654 -3.05 24.21 17.41
N LEU A 655 -1.80 24.02 17.84
CA LEU A 655 -1.18 24.71 18.96
C LEU A 655 -0.02 25.56 18.45
N VAL A 656 0.14 26.78 18.98
CA VAL A 656 1.37 27.56 18.76
C VAL A 656 2.42 27.07 19.75
N ASP A 657 3.06 25.96 19.40
CA ASP A 657 4.14 25.33 20.18
C ASP A 657 5.15 24.76 19.19
N GLU A 658 6.32 25.41 19.11
CA GLU A 658 7.34 25.00 18.16
C GLU A 658 7.88 23.60 18.44
N GLU A 659 7.97 23.21 19.71
CA GLU A 659 8.51 21.88 20.01
C GLU A 659 7.53 20.80 19.58
N LEU A 660 6.23 21.04 19.79
CA LEU A 660 5.19 20.07 19.45
C LEU A 660 4.94 20.01 17.95
N MET A 661 4.63 21.14 17.32
CA MET A 661 4.18 21.20 15.92
C MET A 661 5.32 20.93 14.92
N TRP A 662 6.57 21.11 15.33
CA TRP A 662 7.76 20.79 14.53
C TRP A 662 8.48 19.51 14.96
N GLY A 663 7.87 18.69 15.83
CA GLY A 663 8.38 17.35 16.13
C GLY A 663 9.51 17.26 17.18
N LYS A 664 10.03 18.39 17.68
CA LYS A 664 11.13 18.41 18.68
C LYS A 664 10.78 17.72 20.01
N VAL A 665 9.49 17.56 20.34
CA VAL A 665 9.06 16.85 21.56
C VAL A 665 9.53 15.39 21.58
N THR A 666 9.60 14.72 20.43
CA THR A 666 10.11 13.34 20.36
C THR A 666 11.63 13.21 20.50
N GLU A 667 12.41 14.25 20.16
CA GLU A 667 13.86 14.30 20.41
C GLU A 667 14.18 14.28 21.92
N LYS A 668 13.32 14.90 22.75
CA LYS A 668 13.47 14.85 24.21
C LYS A 668 13.11 13.49 24.81
N LEU A 669 12.19 12.77 24.15
CA LEU A 669 11.89 11.37 24.46
C LEU A 669 13.05 10.45 24.04
N GLU A 670 13.80 10.75 22.98
CA GLU A 670 15.07 10.08 22.71
C GLU A 670 16.04 10.26 23.87
N VAL A 671 16.20 11.43 24.47
CA VAL A 671 17.17 11.59 25.59
C VAL A 671 16.78 10.78 26.84
N SER A 672 15.51 10.40 27.00
CA SER A 672 15.06 9.55 28.12
C SER A 672 14.92 8.06 27.76
N ILE A 673 14.72 7.71 26.48
CA ILE A 673 14.59 6.34 25.99
C ILE A 673 15.93 5.81 25.42
N THR A 674 16.72 6.65 24.76
CA THR A 674 18.07 6.35 24.25
C THR A 674 19.06 6.16 25.39
N VAL A 675 18.80 6.72 26.58
CA VAL A 675 19.53 6.37 27.82
C VAL A 675 19.18 4.95 28.32
N THR A 676 18.25 4.25 27.67
CA THR A 676 17.87 2.87 27.99
C THR A 676 18.00 1.85 26.85
N LYS A 677 18.53 2.20 25.67
CA LYS A 677 18.67 1.21 24.58
C LYS A 677 19.95 1.34 23.74
N HIS A 678 21.07 1.05 24.39
CA HIS A 678 22.03 0.08 23.85
C HIS A 678 22.39 -0.93 24.94
N SER A 679 21.41 -1.74 25.37
CA SER A 679 21.78 -3.08 25.78
C SER A 679 22.18 -3.81 24.49
N LYS A 680 23.43 -4.24 24.41
CA LYS A 680 23.88 -5.08 23.31
C LYS A 680 23.05 -6.37 23.33
N MET A 681 22.71 -6.92 22.16
CA MET A 681 21.80 -8.07 22.08
C MET A 681 22.51 -9.39 22.41
N LYS A 682 21.86 -10.26 23.19
CA LYS A 682 22.28 -11.66 23.39
C LYS A 682 21.47 -12.58 22.48
N ILE A 683 22.15 -13.38 21.67
CA ILE A 683 21.52 -14.25 20.67
C ILE A 683 21.72 -15.71 21.07
N LEU A 684 20.68 -16.54 20.93
CA LEU A 684 20.79 -18.01 20.98
C LEU A 684 20.66 -18.59 19.57
N LEU A 685 21.72 -19.20 19.07
CA LEU A 685 21.77 -19.89 17.79
C LEU A 685 21.68 -21.41 17.99
N ILE A 686 20.66 -22.04 17.44
CA ILE A 686 20.45 -23.49 17.52
C ILE A 686 21.09 -24.16 16.31
N GLY A 687 21.97 -25.14 16.57
CA GLY A 687 22.62 -26.01 15.59
C GLY A 687 24.11 -26.26 15.87
N LYS A 688 24.76 -27.01 14.97
CA LYS A 688 26.15 -27.49 15.12
C LYS A 688 26.94 -27.63 13.81
N GLY A 689 26.36 -27.24 12.68
CA GLY A 689 26.95 -27.38 11.36
C GLY A 689 27.85 -26.21 10.96
N GLY A 690 28.35 -26.26 9.72
CA GLY A 690 29.16 -25.20 9.13
C GLY A 690 28.37 -23.91 8.92
N ARG A 691 27.09 -24.05 8.61
CA ARG A 691 26.13 -22.94 8.55
C ARG A 691 26.03 -22.18 9.87
N GLU A 692 25.89 -22.87 11.00
CA GLU A 692 25.81 -22.20 12.29
C GLU A 692 27.13 -21.55 12.69
N HIS A 693 28.27 -22.14 12.33
CA HIS A 693 29.56 -21.48 12.51
C HIS A 693 29.63 -20.19 11.68
N ALA A 694 29.27 -20.21 10.40
CA ALA A 694 29.27 -19.02 9.56
C ALA A 694 28.32 -17.92 10.06
N LEU A 695 27.13 -18.30 10.55
CA LEU A 695 26.19 -17.36 11.18
C LEU A 695 26.79 -16.76 12.46
N ALA A 696 27.32 -17.57 13.38
CA ALA A 696 27.94 -17.08 14.61
C ALA A 696 29.14 -16.16 14.31
N TRP A 697 29.97 -16.52 13.33
CA TRP A 697 31.08 -15.70 12.87
C TRP A 697 30.58 -14.34 12.36
N LYS A 698 29.51 -14.30 11.56
CA LYS A 698 29.01 -13.03 11.03
C LYS A 698 28.33 -12.18 12.09
N LEU A 699 27.53 -12.79 12.98
CA LEU A 699 26.80 -12.10 14.04
C LEU A 699 27.74 -11.41 15.05
N THR A 700 28.84 -12.06 15.43
CA THR A 700 29.76 -11.54 16.46
C THR A 700 30.53 -10.29 16.02
N ARG A 701 30.61 -10.06 14.71
CA ARG A 701 31.27 -8.89 14.10
C ARG A 701 30.44 -7.61 14.19
N SER A 702 29.12 -7.72 14.41
CA SER A 702 28.27 -6.55 14.63
C SER A 702 28.50 -5.95 16.02
N GLN A 703 28.47 -4.62 16.09
CA GLN A 703 28.52 -3.89 17.36
C GLN A 703 27.23 -4.00 18.17
N SER A 704 26.11 -4.31 17.51
CA SER A 704 24.81 -4.51 18.14
C SER A 704 24.70 -5.82 18.93
N VAL A 705 25.64 -6.75 18.73
CA VAL A 705 25.64 -8.08 19.36
C VAL A 705 26.63 -8.11 20.54
N GLU A 706 26.09 -8.42 21.73
CA GLU A 706 26.84 -8.64 22.96
C GLU A 706 27.55 -9.99 22.93
N HIS A 707 26.74 -11.04 22.72
CA HIS A 707 27.16 -12.43 22.87
C HIS A 707 26.25 -13.34 22.05
N VAL A 708 26.82 -14.39 21.48
CA VAL A 708 26.10 -15.45 20.76
C VAL A 708 26.29 -16.77 21.50
N TYR A 709 25.23 -17.29 22.09
CA TYR A 709 25.19 -18.63 22.63
C TYR A 709 24.84 -19.60 21.51
N VAL A 710 25.61 -20.68 21.34
CA VAL A 710 25.34 -21.69 20.31
C VAL A 710 25.00 -23.02 20.98
N LEU A 711 23.94 -23.70 20.54
CA LEU A 711 23.52 -24.99 21.13
C LEU A 711 23.37 -26.09 20.07
N PRO A 712 24.11 -27.22 20.17
CA PRO A 712 25.25 -27.43 21.06
C PRO A 712 26.53 -26.74 20.57
N GLY A 713 26.53 -26.22 19.33
CA GLY A 713 27.72 -25.76 18.64
C GLY A 713 28.66 -26.91 18.27
N ASN A 714 29.84 -26.55 17.78
CA ASN A 714 30.95 -27.43 17.44
C ASN A 714 32.29 -26.82 17.89
N ALA A 715 33.39 -27.55 17.70
CA ALA A 715 34.72 -27.07 18.10
C ALA A 715 35.06 -25.67 17.57
N GLY A 716 34.73 -25.38 16.32
CA GLY A 716 35.02 -24.08 15.70
C GLY A 716 34.20 -22.93 16.27
N THR A 717 32.90 -23.10 16.51
CA THR A 717 32.10 -22.05 17.17
C THR A 717 32.64 -21.67 18.54
N GLY A 718 33.27 -22.62 19.26
CA GLY A 718 33.88 -22.38 20.58
C GLY A 718 35.14 -21.51 20.55
N THR A 719 35.77 -21.31 19.38
CA THR A 719 36.98 -20.49 19.23
C THR A 719 36.67 -19.03 18.92
N LEU A 720 35.42 -18.70 18.58
CA LEU A 720 35.00 -17.35 18.24
C LEU A 720 34.92 -16.44 19.47
N THR A 721 35.31 -15.17 19.28
CA THR A 721 35.11 -14.14 20.32
C THR A 721 33.62 -13.82 20.49
N LYS A 722 33.18 -13.57 21.74
CA LYS A 722 31.76 -13.36 22.10
C LYS A 722 30.85 -14.57 21.85
N VAL A 723 31.40 -15.80 21.79
CA VAL A 723 30.60 -17.02 21.61
C VAL A 723 30.73 -17.93 22.82
N SER A 724 29.65 -18.64 23.16
CA SER A 724 29.71 -19.74 24.13
C SER A 724 28.84 -20.90 23.69
N ASN A 725 29.45 -22.07 23.57
CA ASN A 725 28.72 -23.30 23.30
C ASN A 725 28.00 -23.76 24.57
N CYS A 726 26.69 -23.87 24.49
CA CYS A 726 25.87 -24.44 25.55
C CYS A 726 25.91 -25.97 25.43
N ARG A 727 26.22 -26.66 26.52
CA ARG A 727 26.21 -28.14 26.59
C ARG A 727 25.32 -28.55 27.77
N GLY A 728 24.56 -29.63 27.62
CA GLY A 728 23.71 -30.19 28.69
C GLY A 728 22.20 -30.01 28.56
N ILE A 729 21.73 -29.41 27.46
CA ILE A 729 20.30 -29.41 27.07
C ILE A 729 20.21 -30.02 25.68
N ALA A 730 19.28 -30.96 25.50
CA ALA A 730 19.04 -31.59 24.21
C ALA A 730 18.32 -30.61 23.27
N VAL A 731 18.59 -30.68 21.96
CA VAL A 731 18.01 -29.75 20.96
C VAL A 731 16.49 -29.90 20.87
N ASP A 732 15.95 -31.07 21.19
CA ASP A 732 14.53 -31.38 21.24
C ASP A 732 13.86 -31.05 22.60
N ASP A 733 14.61 -30.61 23.62
CA ASP A 733 14.07 -30.15 24.90
C ASP A 733 13.64 -28.68 24.84
N TYR A 734 12.48 -28.44 24.21
CA TYR A 734 11.96 -27.08 23.99
C TYR A 734 11.69 -26.32 25.30
N GLY A 735 11.27 -27.02 26.36
CA GLY A 735 11.04 -26.42 27.67
C GLY A 735 12.34 -25.99 28.34
N GLY A 736 13.35 -26.86 28.36
CA GLY A 736 14.68 -26.53 28.86
C GLY A 736 15.34 -25.39 28.09
N LEU A 737 15.11 -25.32 26.77
CA LEU A 737 15.56 -24.23 25.90
C LEU A 737 14.98 -22.87 26.27
N VAL A 738 13.67 -22.79 26.53
CA VAL A 738 13.02 -21.55 26.97
C VAL A 738 13.56 -21.09 28.33
N GLU A 739 13.76 -22.01 29.26
CA GLU A 739 14.31 -21.68 30.59
C GLU A 739 15.79 -21.26 30.51
N LEU A 740 16.57 -21.87 29.62
CA LEU A 740 17.92 -21.40 29.29
C LEU A 740 17.88 -19.97 28.74
N SER A 741 16.99 -19.69 27.78
CA SER A 741 16.86 -18.36 27.18
C SER A 741 16.48 -17.29 28.18
N LYS A 742 15.55 -17.58 29.10
CA LYS A 742 15.19 -16.66 30.19
C LYS A 742 16.36 -16.42 31.14
N ARG A 743 17.07 -17.48 31.53
CA ARG A 743 18.23 -17.39 32.44
C ARG A 743 19.39 -16.59 31.86
N LEU A 744 19.64 -16.73 30.56
CA LEU A 744 20.70 -16.02 29.85
C LEU A 744 20.27 -14.63 29.33
N GLU A 745 19.00 -14.26 29.52
CA GLU A 745 18.40 -13.02 29.02
C GLU A 745 18.56 -12.89 27.49
N ILE A 746 18.22 -13.96 26.77
CA ILE A 746 18.31 -13.98 25.31
C ILE A 746 17.27 -13.06 24.68
N ASP A 747 17.74 -12.12 23.86
CA ASP A 747 16.90 -11.18 23.12
C ASP A 747 16.28 -11.76 21.85
N LEU A 748 17.02 -12.69 21.21
CA LEU A 748 16.71 -13.25 19.90
C LEU A 748 17.21 -14.69 19.78
N VAL A 749 16.34 -15.57 19.28
CA VAL A 749 16.69 -16.96 18.92
C VAL A 749 16.74 -17.12 17.41
N ILE A 750 17.75 -17.82 16.90
CA ILE A 750 17.89 -18.18 15.48
C ILE A 750 17.98 -19.71 15.39
N ILE A 751 17.13 -20.32 14.55
CA ILE A 751 17.07 -21.78 14.42
C ILE A 751 17.68 -22.21 13.08
N GLY A 752 18.71 -23.06 13.13
CA GLY A 752 19.36 -23.63 11.96
C GLY A 752 18.79 -24.97 11.48
N PRO A 753 18.71 -26.00 12.35
CA PRO A 753 18.27 -27.35 11.97
C PRO A 753 16.84 -27.40 11.41
N ASP A 754 16.66 -28.21 10.36
CA ASP A 754 15.39 -28.41 9.64
C ASP A 754 14.35 -29.11 10.52
N ASP A 755 14.75 -30.16 11.25
CA ASP A 755 13.91 -30.87 12.21
C ASP A 755 13.35 -29.95 13.32
N ALA A 756 14.15 -29.03 13.84
CA ALA A 756 13.75 -28.04 14.84
C ALA A 756 12.73 -27.03 14.27
N VAL A 757 12.94 -26.57 13.04
CA VAL A 757 12.03 -25.63 12.35
C VAL A 757 10.69 -26.31 12.06
N VAL A 758 10.70 -27.49 11.43
CA VAL A 758 9.49 -28.28 11.11
C VAL A 758 8.79 -28.78 12.38
N GLY A 759 9.54 -29.07 13.44
CA GLY A 759 9.02 -29.48 14.75
C GLY A 759 8.19 -28.41 15.44
N GLY A 760 8.41 -27.13 15.12
CA GLY A 760 7.70 -25.98 15.68
C GLY A 760 8.41 -25.32 16.86
N MET A 761 9.73 -25.46 16.98
CA MET A 761 10.52 -24.83 18.05
C MET A 761 10.34 -23.30 18.07
N GLY A 762 10.24 -22.66 16.90
CA GLY A 762 10.03 -21.21 16.81
C GLY A 762 8.70 -20.74 17.41
N ASP A 763 7.63 -21.53 17.25
CA ASP A 763 6.33 -21.23 17.85
C ASP A 763 6.39 -21.33 19.38
N HIS A 764 7.19 -22.26 19.91
CA HIS A 764 7.38 -22.43 21.34
C HIS A 764 8.07 -21.21 21.99
N PHE A 765 9.13 -20.67 21.38
CA PHE A 765 9.78 -19.45 21.84
C PHE A 765 8.85 -18.23 21.80
N ARG A 766 8.14 -18.03 20.69
CA ARG A 766 7.20 -16.90 20.53
C ARG A 766 6.08 -16.94 21.56
N SER A 767 5.52 -18.11 21.84
CA SER A 767 4.47 -18.28 22.86
C SER A 767 4.93 -17.94 24.29
N ASN A 768 6.25 -17.92 24.51
CA ASN A 768 6.88 -17.54 25.78
C ASN A 768 7.46 -16.11 25.76
N GLY A 769 7.12 -15.30 24.76
CA GLY A 769 7.55 -13.90 24.65
C GLY A 769 9.00 -13.70 24.21
N ILE A 770 9.66 -14.73 23.66
CA ILE A 770 11.04 -14.65 23.16
C ILE A 770 11.00 -14.50 21.64
N ARG A 771 11.68 -13.48 21.11
CA ARG A 771 11.77 -13.25 19.65
C ARG A 771 12.52 -14.41 18.98
N CYS A 772 12.00 -14.91 17.88
CA CYS A 772 12.58 -16.07 17.20
C CYS A 772 12.53 -15.90 15.67
N PHE A 773 13.68 -16.09 15.03
CA PHE A 773 13.83 -16.12 13.57
C PHE A 773 13.74 -17.57 13.07
N ALA A 774 12.52 -17.99 12.75
CA ALA A 774 12.17 -19.26 12.13
C ALA A 774 10.70 -19.24 11.67
N PRO A 775 10.33 -19.85 10.55
CA PRO A 775 8.92 -19.88 10.14
C PRO A 775 8.08 -20.63 11.17
N SER A 776 6.78 -20.34 11.21
CA SER A 776 5.86 -21.10 12.06
C SER A 776 5.84 -22.57 11.63
N LYS A 777 5.48 -23.49 12.53
CA LYS A 777 5.32 -24.92 12.20
C LYS A 777 4.40 -25.11 10.99
N ARG A 778 3.35 -24.29 10.91
CA ARG A 778 2.36 -24.33 9.84
C ARG A 778 2.93 -23.86 8.50
N ALA A 779 3.91 -22.97 8.49
CA ALA A 779 4.59 -22.49 7.27
C ALA A 779 5.76 -23.41 6.88
N ALA A 780 6.50 -23.94 7.87
CA ALA A 780 7.62 -24.86 7.69
C ALA A 780 7.25 -26.18 6.99
N ILE A 781 5.95 -26.51 6.92
CA ILE A 781 5.45 -27.65 6.14
C ILE A 781 5.84 -27.58 4.65
N ILE A 782 6.17 -26.40 4.12
CA ILE A 782 6.67 -26.24 2.74
C ILE A 782 8.04 -26.91 2.52
N GLU A 783 8.84 -27.09 3.57
CA GLU A 783 10.03 -27.98 3.57
C GLU A 783 9.65 -29.37 4.08
N GLY A 784 8.80 -29.43 5.11
CA GLY A 784 8.45 -30.67 5.81
C GLY A 784 7.66 -31.70 4.98
N SER A 785 6.95 -31.27 3.92
CA SER A 785 6.30 -32.17 2.96
C SER A 785 6.49 -31.66 1.54
N LYS A 786 7.19 -32.46 0.74
CA LYS A 786 7.41 -32.21 -0.69
C LYS A 786 6.12 -32.35 -1.48
N ASP A 787 5.22 -33.24 -1.05
CA ASP A 787 3.89 -33.36 -1.65
C ASP A 787 3.09 -32.07 -1.44
N PHE A 788 3.06 -31.56 -0.20
CA PHE A 788 2.44 -30.26 0.09
C PHE A 788 3.07 -29.13 -0.75
N ALA A 789 4.41 -29.06 -0.83
CA ALA A 789 5.09 -28.04 -1.59
C ALA A 789 4.72 -28.08 -3.09
N LYS A 790 4.61 -29.28 -3.66
CA LYS A 790 4.25 -29.49 -5.06
C LYS A 790 2.78 -29.18 -5.34
N ASP A 791 1.87 -29.63 -4.50
CA ASP A 791 0.46 -29.26 -4.57
C ASP A 791 0.28 -27.74 -4.44
N PHE A 792 0.95 -27.14 -3.47
CA PHE A 792 0.96 -25.69 -3.26
C PHE A 792 1.43 -24.96 -4.53
N MET A 793 2.57 -25.34 -5.11
CA MET A 793 3.07 -24.71 -6.33
C MET A 793 2.09 -24.84 -7.49
N CYS A 794 1.49 -26.02 -7.70
CA CYS A 794 0.49 -26.23 -8.74
C CYS A 794 -0.77 -25.38 -8.53
N ARG A 795 -1.33 -25.38 -7.31
CA ARG A 795 -2.50 -24.55 -6.96
C ARG A 795 -2.23 -23.06 -7.13
N ARG A 796 -0.98 -22.62 -6.91
CA ARG A 796 -0.54 -21.23 -7.03
C ARG A 796 0.06 -20.89 -8.39
N LYS A 797 0.09 -21.82 -9.35
CA LYS A 797 0.72 -21.66 -10.67
C LYS A 797 2.18 -21.20 -10.60
N ILE A 798 2.89 -21.62 -9.56
CA ILE A 798 4.33 -21.38 -9.43
C ILE A 798 5.06 -22.36 -10.37
N PRO A 799 5.97 -21.89 -11.24
CA PRO A 799 6.68 -22.76 -12.16
C PRO A 799 7.48 -23.84 -11.42
N THR A 800 7.15 -25.11 -11.65
CA THR A 800 7.88 -26.27 -11.11
C THR A 800 7.83 -27.44 -12.10
N ALA A 801 8.56 -28.52 -11.79
CA ALA A 801 8.48 -29.77 -12.54
C ALA A 801 7.09 -30.40 -12.42
N CYS A 802 6.53 -30.87 -13.54
CA CYS A 802 5.34 -31.72 -13.54
C CYS A 802 5.56 -32.93 -12.62
N TYR A 803 4.57 -33.28 -11.79
CA TYR A 803 4.70 -34.36 -10.82
C TYR A 803 3.40 -35.15 -10.65
N GLU A 804 3.50 -36.34 -10.08
CA GLU A 804 2.38 -37.11 -9.51
C GLU A 804 2.88 -37.86 -8.26
N THR A 805 2.01 -37.99 -7.25
CA THR A 805 2.35 -38.60 -5.97
C THR A 805 1.63 -39.94 -5.82
N PHE A 806 2.31 -40.93 -5.25
CA PHE A 806 1.81 -42.28 -5.06
C PHE A 806 2.07 -42.75 -3.63
N ASP A 807 1.06 -43.34 -2.99
CA ASP A 807 1.21 -44.01 -1.71
C ASP A 807 1.81 -45.42 -1.88
N ARG A 808 2.19 -46.05 -0.77
CA ARG A 808 2.77 -47.40 -0.74
C ARG A 808 1.93 -48.46 -1.45
N ALA A 809 0.60 -48.37 -1.41
CA ALA A 809 -0.30 -49.35 -2.03
C ALA A 809 -0.36 -49.20 -3.56
N ASP A 810 0.03 -48.03 -4.06
CA ASP A 810 -0.04 -47.65 -5.47
C ASP A 810 1.24 -47.91 -6.27
N CYS A 811 2.12 -48.80 -5.81
CA CYS A 811 3.40 -49.11 -6.48
C CYS A 811 3.23 -49.50 -7.97
N ASP A 812 2.21 -50.29 -8.32
CA ASP A 812 1.95 -50.64 -9.72
C ASP A 812 1.46 -49.46 -10.56
N LYS A 813 0.67 -48.54 -9.96
CA LYS A 813 0.26 -47.29 -10.61
C LYS A 813 1.45 -46.36 -10.82
N ALA A 814 2.35 -46.27 -9.84
CA ALA A 814 3.59 -45.51 -9.92
C ALA A 814 4.47 -46.00 -11.08
N LYS A 815 4.65 -47.32 -11.23
CA LYS A 815 5.36 -47.91 -12.39
C LYS A 815 4.66 -47.62 -13.71
N ALA A 816 3.33 -47.73 -13.76
CA ALA A 816 2.55 -47.40 -14.95
C ALA A 816 2.70 -45.91 -15.33
N TYR A 817 2.78 -45.01 -14.34
CA TYR A 817 3.02 -43.59 -14.54
C TYR A 817 4.39 -43.31 -15.17
N VAL A 818 5.46 -43.93 -14.66
CA VAL A 818 6.80 -43.83 -15.25
C VAL A 818 6.80 -44.30 -16.71
N ARG A 819 6.16 -45.45 -17.01
CA ARG A 819 6.02 -45.96 -18.38
C ARG A 819 5.28 -44.98 -19.28
N ARG A 820 4.20 -44.35 -18.78
CA ARG A 820 3.39 -43.36 -19.50
C ARG A 820 4.16 -42.09 -19.83
N LEU A 821 5.00 -41.61 -18.90
CA LEU A 821 5.80 -40.40 -19.10
C LEU A 821 6.80 -40.55 -20.26
N GLY A 822 7.36 -41.74 -20.46
CA GLY A 822 8.24 -42.05 -21.60
C GLY A 822 9.54 -41.23 -21.65
N ARG A 823 9.93 -40.61 -20.54
CA ARG A 823 11.10 -39.71 -20.40
C ARG A 823 11.79 -39.94 -19.06
N ARG A 824 12.96 -39.34 -18.87
CA ARG A 824 13.68 -39.38 -17.59
C ARG A 824 12.84 -38.75 -16.49
N VAL A 825 12.86 -39.38 -15.32
CA VAL A 825 12.09 -38.96 -14.14
C VAL A 825 13.01 -38.76 -12.94
N VAL A 826 12.52 -38.02 -11.96
CA VAL A 826 13.13 -37.90 -10.63
C VAL A 826 12.18 -38.54 -9.64
N ILE A 827 12.68 -39.46 -8.81
CA ILE A 827 11.89 -40.09 -7.75
C ILE A 827 12.34 -39.49 -6.43
N LYS A 828 11.39 -38.87 -5.70
CA LYS A 828 11.63 -38.28 -4.39
C LYS A 828 10.73 -38.93 -3.33
N VAL A 829 11.23 -39.07 -2.12
CA VAL A 829 10.42 -39.47 -0.96
C VAL A 829 9.90 -38.24 -0.20
N ASP A 830 8.70 -38.34 0.37
CA ASP A 830 8.13 -37.26 1.18
C ASP A 830 8.82 -37.16 2.56
N GLY A 831 8.85 -35.96 3.13
CA GLY A 831 9.50 -35.69 4.43
C GLY A 831 11.01 -35.41 4.38
N LEU A 832 11.60 -35.29 5.57
CA LEU A 832 13.01 -34.96 5.78
C LEU A 832 13.90 -36.20 5.60
N ALA A 833 14.58 -36.30 4.45
CA ALA A 833 15.45 -37.44 4.10
C ALA A 833 16.95 -37.05 4.02
N ALA A 834 17.35 -35.95 4.67
CA ALA A 834 18.73 -35.44 4.71
C ALA A 834 19.42 -35.36 3.32
N GLY A 835 18.68 -34.96 2.28
CA GLY A 835 19.17 -34.89 0.89
C GLY A 835 19.41 -36.24 0.19
N LYS A 836 19.22 -37.38 0.88
CA LYS A 836 19.41 -38.74 0.35
C LYS A 836 18.16 -39.32 -0.31
N GLY A 837 17.02 -38.68 -0.09
CA GLY A 837 15.71 -39.10 -0.58
C GLY A 837 15.40 -38.81 -2.05
N VAL A 838 16.40 -38.47 -2.87
CA VAL A 838 16.23 -38.12 -4.29
C VAL A 838 17.02 -39.11 -5.15
N ILE A 839 16.32 -39.83 -6.03
CA ILE A 839 16.88 -40.82 -6.97
C ILE A 839 16.69 -40.32 -8.40
N LEU A 840 17.75 -40.41 -9.20
CA LEU A 840 17.80 -40.00 -10.60
C LEU A 840 18.06 -41.22 -11.50
N PRO A 841 17.04 -42.04 -11.77
CA PRO A 841 17.19 -43.19 -12.67
C PRO A 841 17.52 -42.74 -14.09
N GLU A 842 18.41 -43.48 -14.77
CA GLU A 842 18.76 -43.22 -16.17
C GLU A 842 17.79 -43.92 -17.12
N THR A 843 17.21 -45.04 -16.69
CA THR A 843 16.27 -45.85 -17.49
C THR A 843 14.95 -46.09 -16.77
N THR A 844 13.89 -46.39 -17.53
CA THR A 844 12.58 -46.80 -17.00
C THR A 844 12.69 -48.01 -16.06
N VAL A 845 13.57 -48.97 -16.39
CA VAL A 845 13.79 -50.17 -15.57
C VAL A 845 14.39 -49.82 -14.21
N GLU A 846 15.39 -48.93 -14.18
CA GLU A 846 15.97 -48.43 -12.94
C GLU A 846 14.96 -47.65 -12.10
N ALA A 847 14.10 -46.85 -12.75
CA ALA A 847 13.03 -46.13 -12.09
C ALA A 847 12.03 -47.10 -11.42
N GLU A 848 11.60 -48.15 -12.12
CA GLU A 848 10.71 -49.18 -11.57
C GLU A 848 11.35 -49.93 -10.40
N GLN A 849 12.64 -50.26 -10.49
CA GLN A 849 13.36 -50.92 -9.39
C GLN A 849 13.50 -50.00 -8.17
N ALA A 850 13.76 -48.71 -8.38
CA ALA A 850 13.83 -47.73 -7.32
C ALA A 850 12.48 -47.59 -6.59
N LEU A 851 11.35 -47.60 -7.32
CA LEU A 851 10.01 -47.59 -6.74
C LEU A 851 9.76 -48.83 -5.87
N GLU A 852 10.17 -50.02 -6.31
CA GLU A 852 10.05 -51.24 -5.49
C GLU A 852 10.89 -51.17 -4.22
N ASP A 853 12.13 -50.70 -4.32
CA ASP A 853 13.04 -50.61 -3.19
C ASP A 853 12.51 -49.63 -2.13
N ILE A 854 11.92 -48.51 -2.56
CA ILE A 854 11.33 -47.51 -1.67
C ILE A 854 10.02 -48.05 -1.07
N MET A 855 9.05 -48.40 -1.93
CA MET A 855 7.67 -48.62 -1.53
C MET A 855 7.44 -50.02 -0.95
N LEU A 856 8.11 -51.05 -1.47
CA LEU A 856 7.90 -52.43 -1.02
C LEU A 856 8.93 -52.86 0.02
N LYS A 857 10.21 -52.54 -0.21
CA LYS A 857 11.33 -52.99 0.64
C LYS A 857 11.68 -52.02 1.77
N GLY A 858 11.00 -50.86 1.85
CA GLY A 858 11.11 -49.93 2.98
C GLY A 858 12.48 -49.26 3.11
N LYS A 859 13.19 -49.01 2.00
CA LYS A 859 14.56 -48.45 1.99
C LYS A 859 14.74 -47.15 2.79
N PHE A 860 13.68 -46.35 2.94
CA PHE A 860 13.69 -45.08 3.68
C PHE A 860 12.75 -45.05 4.89
N GLY A 861 12.28 -46.20 5.39
CA GLY A 861 11.35 -46.26 6.51
C GLY A 861 10.05 -45.47 6.24
N ASP A 862 9.57 -44.73 7.23
CA ASP A 862 8.32 -43.95 7.17
C ASP A 862 8.33 -42.86 6.08
N ALA A 863 9.51 -42.30 5.76
CA ALA A 863 9.63 -41.34 4.66
C ALA A 863 9.28 -41.96 3.29
N GLY A 864 9.39 -43.29 3.15
CA GLY A 864 9.06 -44.04 1.94
C GLY A 864 7.57 -44.39 1.78
N GLU A 865 6.69 -43.94 2.67
CA GLU A 865 5.24 -44.18 2.55
C GLU A 865 4.61 -43.46 1.35
N MET A 866 5.16 -42.30 1.00
CA MET A 866 4.71 -41.47 -0.12
C MET A 866 5.90 -41.18 -1.05
N VAL A 867 5.68 -41.41 -2.35
CA VAL A 867 6.68 -41.19 -3.39
C VAL A 867 6.18 -40.19 -4.42
N ILE A 868 7.02 -39.22 -4.73
CA ILE A 868 6.76 -38.14 -5.69
C ILE A 868 7.59 -38.43 -6.93
N ILE A 869 6.93 -38.58 -8.07
CA ILE A 869 7.57 -38.80 -9.37
C ILE A 869 7.47 -37.52 -10.17
N GLU A 870 8.61 -36.90 -10.46
CA GLU A 870 8.70 -35.63 -11.20
C GLU A 870 9.31 -35.83 -12.59
N GLU A 871 8.97 -34.94 -13.52
CA GLU A 871 9.74 -34.81 -14.75
C GLU A 871 11.19 -34.40 -14.44
N TYR A 872 12.14 -34.95 -15.20
CA TYR A 872 13.52 -34.49 -15.14
C TYR A 872 13.64 -33.10 -15.80
N LEU A 873 14.17 -32.12 -15.06
CA LEU A 873 14.44 -30.78 -15.57
C LEU A 873 15.90 -30.66 -16.03
N GLU A 874 16.09 -30.09 -17.22
CA GLU A 874 17.40 -29.77 -17.78
C GLU A 874 17.70 -28.27 -17.63
N GLY A 875 18.92 -27.96 -17.20
CA GLY A 875 19.34 -26.60 -16.91
C GLY A 875 20.54 -26.57 -15.96
N TYR A 876 20.80 -25.40 -15.38
CA TYR A 876 21.75 -25.25 -14.29
C TYR A 876 21.01 -24.88 -13.00
N GLU A 877 21.38 -25.51 -11.90
CA GLU A 877 20.77 -25.32 -10.59
C GLU A 877 21.38 -24.11 -9.88
N ILE A 878 20.54 -23.28 -9.26
CA ILE A 878 20.93 -22.17 -8.39
C ILE A 878 20.11 -22.22 -7.09
N SER A 879 20.65 -21.61 -6.05
CA SER A 879 20.04 -21.43 -4.74
C SER A 879 19.77 -19.94 -4.51
N VAL A 880 18.53 -19.63 -4.13
CA VAL A 880 18.10 -18.28 -3.77
C VAL A 880 17.70 -18.28 -2.31
N LEU A 881 18.42 -17.53 -1.48
CA LEU A 881 18.14 -17.36 -0.06
C LEU A 881 17.43 -16.02 0.14
N THR A 882 16.18 -16.07 0.60
CA THR A 882 15.34 -14.88 0.78
C THR A 882 14.89 -14.72 2.23
N PHE A 883 15.27 -13.61 2.84
CA PHE A 883 14.71 -13.15 4.10
C PHE A 883 13.29 -12.66 3.88
N THR A 884 12.39 -12.94 4.82
CA THR A 884 11.01 -12.45 4.79
C THR A 884 10.41 -12.32 6.18
N ASP A 885 9.58 -11.31 6.38
CA ASP A 885 8.71 -11.14 7.55
C ASP A 885 7.29 -11.72 7.33
N GLY A 886 7.02 -12.29 6.15
CA GLY A 886 5.70 -12.76 5.73
C GLY A 886 4.99 -11.82 4.74
N THR A 887 5.47 -10.59 4.59
CA THR A 887 4.89 -9.58 3.69
C THR A 887 5.92 -8.95 2.75
N SER A 888 7.15 -8.79 3.23
CA SER A 888 8.29 -8.23 2.51
C SER A 888 9.31 -9.32 2.21
N ILE A 889 10.09 -9.14 1.15
CA ILE A 889 11.17 -10.06 0.77
C ILE A 889 12.49 -9.32 0.56
N LEU A 890 13.59 -9.97 0.93
CA LEU A 890 14.95 -9.49 0.71
C LEU A 890 15.84 -10.69 0.34
N SER A 891 16.11 -10.84 -0.96
CA SER A 891 16.92 -11.95 -1.49
C SER A 891 18.41 -11.61 -1.48
N LEU A 892 19.22 -12.59 -1.10
CA LEU A 892 20.67 -12.57 -1.28
C LEU A 892 21.04 -12.85 -2.76
N PRO A 893 22.25 -12.48 -3.19
CA PRO A 893 22.75 -12.87 -4.51
C PRO A 893 22.67 -14.39 -4.70
N PRO A 894 22.29 -14.88 -5.90
CA PRO A 894 22.12 -16.30 -6.13
C PRO A 894 23.46 -17.03 -5.98
N GLY A 895 23.42 -18.23 -5.41
CA GLY A 895 24.57 -19.13 -5.31
C GLY A 895 24.34 -20.38 -6.13
N GLN A 896 25.41 -21.11 -6.46
CA GLN A 896 25.30 -22.42 -7.09
C GLN A 896 26.01 -23.48 -6.26
N ASP A 897 25.22 -24.46 -5.81
CA ASP A 897 25.68 -25.63 -5.05
C ASP A 897 26.15 -26.75 -5.97
N HIS A 898 27.05 -27.58 -5.45
CA HIS A 898 27.59 -28.77 -6.09
C HIS A 898 27.21 -29.99 -5.24
N LYS A 899 25.99 -30.51 -5.44
CA LYS A 899 25.43 -31.61 -4.63
C LYS A 899 26.15 -32.95 -4.78
N ARG A 900 26.74 -33.26 -5.94
CA ARG A 900 27.38 -34.55 -6.22
C ARG A 900 28.72 -34.68 -5.50
N ALA A 901 29.02 -35.86 -4.94
CA ALA A 901 30.19 -36.10 -4.10
C ALA A 901 31.55 -35.96 -4.81
N LEU A 902 31.62 -36.31 -6.11
CA LEU A 902 32.88 -36.42 -6.86
C LEU A 902 32.92 -35.45 -8.05
N ASP A 903 34.14 -35.16 -8.52
CA ASP A 903 34.40 -34.31 -9.68
C ASP A 903 33.62 -34.76 -10.94
N GLY A 904 33.23 -33.79 -11.76
CA GLY A 904 32.43 -34.02 -12.96
C GLY A 904 30.97 -34.39 -12.66
N ASP A 905 30.45 -33.95 -11.51
CA ASP A 905 29.11 -34.26 -11.01
C ASP A 905 28.81 -35.77 -10.89
N LYS A 906 29.81 -36.54 -10.42
CA LYS A 906 29.72 -37.99 -10.24
C LYS A 906 29.46 -38.37 -8.78
N GLY A 907 29.09 -39.63 -8.57
CA GLY A 907 28.84 -40.19 -7.24
C GLY A 907 27.45 -39.85 -6.69
N LEU A 908 27.21 -40.17 -5.42
CA LEU A 908 25.92 -39.96 -4.76
C LEU A 908 25.63 -38.46 -4.53
N ASN A 909 24.35 -38.12 -4.42
CA ASN A 909 23.92 -36.80 -3.93
C ASN A 909 24.32 -36.65 -2.45
N THR A 910 24.75 -35.44 -2.10
CA THR A 910 25.17 -35.03 -0.76
C THR A 910 24.36 -33.81 -0.32
N GLY A 911 24.60 -33.33 0.90
CA GLY A 911 24.10 -32.02 1.34
C GLY A 911 24.77 -30.81 0.64
N GLY A 912 25.75 -31.01 -0.23
CA GLY A 912 26.52 -29.96 -0.93
C GLY A 912 28.01 -30.08 -0.65
N MET A 913 28.83 -30.06 -1.71
CA MET A 913 30.30 -30.16 -1.67
C MET A 913 31.02 -28.82 -1.88
N GLY A 914 30.29 -27.75 -2.18
CA GLY A 914 30.84 -26.41 -2.34
C GLY A 914 29.88 -25.48 -3.07
N VAL A 915 29.90 -24.20 -2.68
CA VAL A 915 29.03 -23.16 -3.21
C VAL A 915 29.85 -21.94 -3.57
N TYR A 916 29.55 -21.32 -4.71
CA TYR A 916 30.03 -19.98 -5.04
C TYR A 916 28.85 -19.03 -5.28
N ALA A 917 29.07 -17.74 -5.01
CA ALA A 917 28.11 -16.67 -5.19
C ALA A 917 28.83 -15.32 -5.44
N PRO A 918 28.24 -14.36 -6.18
CA PRO A 918 27.06 -14.52 -7.04
C PRO A 918 27.30 -15.48 -8.22
N VAL A 919 26.24 -15.94 -8.88
CA VAL A 919 26.33 -16.76 -10.11
C VAL A 919 26.39 -15.85 -11.35
N PRO A 920 27.53 -15.76 -12.08
CA PRO A 920 27.68 -14.80 -13.19
C PRO A 920 26.67 -14.94 -14.34
N SER A 921 26.17 -16.16 -14.57
CA SER A 921 25.22 -16.44 -15.65
C SER A 921 23.78 -16.04 -15.33
N VAL A 922 23.48 -15.66 -14.07
CA VAL A 922 22.14 -15.21 -13.66
C VAL A 922 22.10 -13.69 -13.74
N THR A 923 21.33 -13.16 -14.68
CA THR A 923 21.17 -11.71 -14.84
C THR A 923 20.23 -11.14 -13.78
N GLU A 924 20.29 -9.82 -13.55
CA GLU A 924 19.34 -9.12 -12.69
C GLU A 924 17.89 -9.31 -13.14
N GLU A 925 17.65 -9.38 -14.46
CA GLU A 925 16.32 -9.65 -15.02
C GLU A 925 15.84 -11.07 -14.67
N GLN A 926 16.72 -12.07 -14.76
CA GLN A 926 16.38 -13.43 -14.34
C GLN A 926 16.14 -13.53 -12.84
N MET A 927 16.89 -12.79 -12.03
CA MET A 927 16.67 -12.71 -10.59
C MET A 927 15.32 -12.07 -10.27
N ALA A 928 14.97 -10.96 -10.94
CA ALA A 928 13.66 -10.34 -10.84
C ALA A 928 12.54 -11.30 -11.27
N ASP A 929 12.75 -12.11 -12.31
CA ASP A 929 11.78 -13.10 -12.77
C ASP A 929 11.54 -14.20 -11.73
N ILE A 930 12.60 -14.64 -11.04
CA ILE A 930 12.50 -15.58 -9.90
C ILE A 930 11.72 -14.94 -8.76
N GLU A 931 12.03 -13.69 -8.38
CA GLU A 931 11.30 -13.01 -7.31
C GLU A 931 9.81 -12.84 -7.67
N GLU A 932 9.49 -12.46 -8.91
CA GLU A 932 8.12 -12.18 -9.37
C GLU A 932 7.26 -13.44 -9.54
N LYS A 933 7.84 -14.50 -10.13
CA LYS A 933 7.08 -15.70 -10.53
C LYS A 933 7.16 -16.83 -9.51
N ILE A 934 8.15 -16.80 -8.61
CA ILE A 934 8.40 -17.86 -7.64
C ILE A 934 8.29 -17.33 -6.22
N ILE A 935 9.16 -16.42 -5.81
CA ILE A 935 9.32 -16.07 -4.38
C ILE A 935 8.09 -15.31 -3.86
N LEU A 936 7.69 -14.22 -4.51
CA LEU A 936 6.52 -13.42 -4.09
C LEU A 936 5.22 -14.25 -4.09
N PRO A 937 4.88 -15.03 -5.14
CA PRO A 937 3.72 -15.92 -5.10
C PRO A 937 3.78 -16.96 -3.98
N THR A 938 4.98 -17.41 -3.58
CA THR A 938 5.15 -18.35 -2.46
C THR A 938 4.77 -17.67 -1.15
N ILE A 939 5.37 -16.52 -0.84
CA ILE A 939 5.13 -15.79 0.40
C ILE A 939 3.67 -15.37 0.52
N VAL A 940 3.12 -14.77 -0.55
CA VAL A 940 1.71 -14.38 -0.60
C VAL A 940 0.81 -15.61 -0.49
N GLY A 941 1.08 -16.68 -1.24
CA GLY A 941 0.26 -17.89 -1.23
C GLY A 941 0.17 -18.54 0.15
N LEU A 942 1.29 -18.56 0.89
CA LEU A 942 1.34 -19.07 2.27
C LEU A 942 0.53 -18.17 3.23
N GLU A 943 0.62 -16.86 3.09
CA GLU A 943 -0.19 -15.91 3.86
C GLU A 943 -1.70 -16.14 3.64
N LEU A 944 -2.12 -16.36 2.39
CA LEU A 944 -3.53 -16.63 2.07
C LEU A 944 -4.07 -17.93 2.67
N GLU A 945 -3.18 -18.89 2.94
CA GLU A 945 -3.53 -20.14 3.63
C GLU A 945 -3.42 -20.02 5.16
N ARG A 946 -3.22 -18.80 5.67
CA ARG A 946 -2.99 -18.48 7.09
C ARG A 946 -1.76 -19.22 7.62
N ARG A 947 -0.70 -19.21 6.84
CA ARG A 947 0.61 -19.81 7.15
C ARG A 947 1.73 -18.77 6.91
N PRO A 948 1.70 -17.59 7.55
CA PRO A 948 2.73 -16.57 7.37
C PRO A 948 4.13 -17.16 7.53
N PHE A 949 4.98 -16.88 6.56
CA PHE A 949 6.36 -17.35 6.55
C PHE A 949 7.27 -16.22 7.00
N ASN A 950 7.78 -16.31 8.23
CA ASN A 950 8.73 -15.35 8.80
C ASN A 950 10.06 -16.07 9.03
N GLY A 951 11.12 -15.69 8.33
CA GLY A 951 12.42 -16.36 8.42
C GLY A 951 13.20 -16.35 7.11
N MET A 952 13.98 -17.41 6.91
CA MET A 952 14.78 -17.63 5.69
C MET A 952 14.07 -18.64 4.79
N LEU A 953 13.55 -18.18 3.65
CA LEU A 953 13.08 -19.06 2.58
C LEU A 953 14.24 -19.33 1.63
N PHE A 954 14.74 -20.56 1.65
CA PHE A 954 15.66 -21.07 0.65
C PHE A 954 14.84 -21.67 -0.48
N THR A 955 15.11 -21.24 -1.72
CA THR A 955 14.50 -21.82 -2.91
C THR A 955 15.57 -22.39 -3.84
N GLY A 956 15.51 -23.70 -4.11
CA GLY A 956 16.29 -24.34 -5.16
C GLY A 956 15.61 -24.13 -6.51
N VAL A 957 16.30 -23.52 -7.47
CA VAL A 957 15.74 -23.15 -8.77
C VAL A 957 16.58 -23.78 -9.88
N MET A 958 15.91 -24.45 -10.82
CA MET A 958 16.51 -24.88 -12.08
C MET A 958 16.31 -23.79 -13.14
N MET A 959 17.40 -23.29 -13.70
CA MET A 959 17.39 -22.35 -14.82
C MET A 959 17.28 -23.13 -16.13
N THR A 960 16.04 -23.26 -16.63
CA THR A 960 15.73 -23.99 -17.88
C THR A 960 15.70 -23.07 -19.09
N SER A 961 15.69 -23.63 -20.31
CA SER A 961 15.47 -22.88 -21.55
C SER A 961 14.10 -22.18 -21.63
N THR A 962 13.14 -22.62 -20.81
CA THR A 962 11.77 -22.06 -20.73
C THR A 962 11.57 -21.08 -19.57
N GLY A 963 12.63 -20.78 -18.81
CA GLY A 963 12.58 -19.93 -17.62
C GLY A 963 12.88 -20.67 -16.31
N PRO A 964 12.90 -19.95 -15.17
CA PRO A 964 13.19 -20.53 -13.86
C PRO A 964 12.06 -21.45 -13.39
N LYS A 965 12.42 -22.62 -12.85
CA LYS A 965 11.48 -23.57 -12.24
C LYS A 965 11.97 -24.01 -10.86
N VAL A 966 11.07 -24.06 -9.88
CA VAL A 966 11.38 -24.51 -8.51
C VAL A 966 11.64 -26.01 -8.49
N LEU A 967 12.74 -26.40 -7.85
CA LEU A 967 13.09 -27.79 -7.52
C LEU A 967 12.54 -28.20 -6.15
N GLU A 968 12.80 -27.35 -5.15
CA GLU A 968 12.41 -27.56 -3.75
C GLU A 968 12.47 -26.26 -2.95
N TYR A 969 11.76 -26.23 -1.82
CA TYR A 969 11.88 -25.19 -0.80
C TYR A 969 12.56 -25.78 0.44
N ASN A 970 13.37 -24.95 1.10
CA ASN A 970 13.82 -25.19 2.46
C ASN A 970 13.43 -23.97 3.32
N ALA A 971 13.06 -24.21 4.56
CA ALA A 971 12.46 -23.24 5.47
C ALA A 971 13.49 -22.63 6.45
N ARG A 972 14.78 -22.73 6.10
CA ARG A 972 15.93 -22.32 6.90
C ARG A 972 17.11 -21.96 6.00
N PHE A 973 18.19 -21.47 6.60
CA PHE A 973 19.45 -21.19 5.90
C PHE A 973 20.06 -22.44 5.23
N GLY A 974 20.70 -22.26 4.07
CA GLY A 974 21.38 -23.32 3.32
C GLY A 974 22.71 -23.75 3.95
N ASP A 975 23.13 -24.99 3.73
CA ASP A 975 24.46 -25.49 4.13
C ASP A 975 24.98 -26.38 2.98
N PRO A 976 26.00 -25.96 2.19
CA PRO A 976 26.99 -24.96 2.54
C PRO A 976 26.77 -23.55 1.94
N GLU A 977 25.55 -23.19 1.51
CA GLU A 977 25.29 -21.89 0.85
C GLU A 977 25.58 -20.70 1.75
N THR A 978 25.20 -20.81 3.03
CA THR A 978 25.38 -19.74 4.02
C THR A 978 26.85 -19.35 4.18
N GLN A 979 27.77 -20.32 4.16
CA GLN A 979 29.21 -20.12 4.32
C GLN A 979 29.81 -19.21 3.25
N SER A 980 29.26 -19.19 2.03
CA SER A 980 29.66 -18.24 0.98
C SER A 980 28.89 -16.93 1.07
N MET A 981 27.56 -17.00 1.18
CA MET A 981 26.71 -15.82 1.02
C MET A 981 26.88 -14.79 2.15
N VAL A 982 27.15 -15.22 3.39
CA VAL A 982 27.33 -14.28 4.51
C VAL A 982 28.65 -13.49 4.42
N LEU A 983 29.62 -13.96 3.64
CA LEU A 983 30.88 -13.23 3.38
C LEU A 983 30.63 -11.99 2.52
N LEU A 984 29.56 -11.98 1.71
CA LEU A 984 29.17 -10.87 0.86
C LEU A 984 28.28 -9.84 1.58
N LEU A 985 28.02 -10.02 2.87
CA LEU A 985 27.24 -9.09 3.67
C LEU A 985 28.17 -8.11 4.40
N PRO A 986 27.77 -6.84 4.60
CA PRO A 986 28.41 -5.97 5.59
C PRO A 986 28.29 -6.57 7.01
N ASP A 987 29.21 -6.22 7.91
CA ASP A 987 29.26 -6.79 9.27
C ASP A 987 28.03 -6.51 10.11
N GLU A 988 27.39 -5.34 9.94
CA GLU A 988 26.19 -4.96 10.69
C GLU A 988 24.89 -5.52 10.08
N ALA A 989 24.90 -5.98 8.82
CA ALA A 989 23.68 -6.24 8.07
C ALA A 989 22.88 -7.46 8.56
N LEU A 990 23.55 -8.57 8.88
CA LEU A 990 22.87 -9.82 9.23
C LEU A 990 21.98 -9.71 10.49
N PRO A 991 22.48 -9.23 11.65
CA PRO A 991 21.64 -9.10 12.84
C PRO A 991 20.51 -8.08 12.65
N GLU A 992 20.75 -6.99 11.92
CA GLU A 992 19.73 -5.99 11.60
C GLU A 992 18.60 -6.58 10.75
N ILE A 993 18.94 -7.30 9.66
CA ILE A 993 17.97 -7.95 8.77
C ILE A 993 17.13 -8.98 9.53
N ILE A 994 17.79 -9.83 10.34
CA ILE A 994 17.11 -10.85 11.14
C ILE A 994 16.16 -10.20 12.15
N LEU A 995 16.62 -9.14 12.83
CA LEU A 995 15.80 -8.41 13.78
C LEU A 995 14.60 -7.75 13.08
N ALA A 996 14.83 -7.13 11.92
CA ALA A 996 13.77 -6.53 11.13
C ALA A 996 12.73 -7.57 10.66
N CYS A 997 13.14 -8.81 10.36
CA CYS A 997 12.19 -9.88 10.04
C CYS A 997 11.30 -10.21 11.24
N VAL A 998 11.85 -10.36 12.45
CA VAL A 998 11.05 -10.72 13.64
C VAL A 998 10.24 -9.56 14.22
N GLU A 999 10.50 -8.33 13.76
CA GLU A 999 9.79 -7.10 14.15
C GLU A 999 8.84 -6.59 13.04
N ASP A 1000 8.67 -7.33 11.95
CA ASP A 1000 7.83 -6.97 10.79
C ASP A 1000 8.23 -5.61 10.15
N ARG A 1001 9.54 -5.33 10.10
CA ARG A 1001 10.14 -4.10 9.54
C ARG A 1001 11.09 -4.38 8.37
N LEU A 1002 11.04 -5.56 7.75
CA LEU A 1002 11.99 -5.91 6.68
C LEU A 1002 11.86 -4.99 5.47
N GLY A 1003 10.65 -4.50 5.18
CA GLY A 1003 10.38 -3.55 4.10
C GLY A 1003 11.10 -2.21 4.23
N ASP A 1004 11.60 -1.86 5.42
CA ASP A 1004 12.39 -0.65 5.67
C ASP A 1004 13.90 -0.87 5.48
N ILE A 1005 14.36 -2.10 5.24
CA ILE A 1005 15.78 -2.45 5.10
C ILE A 1005 16.23 -2.44 3.64
N GLU A 1006 17.29 -1.69 3.35
CA GLU A 1006 17.99 -1.73 2.06
C GLU A 1006 19.22 -2.66 2.17
N LEU A 1007 19.23 -3.78 1.45
CA LEU A 1007 20.41 -4.65 1.38
C LEU A 1007 21.44 -4.08 0.41
N LYS A 1008 22.62 -3.71 0.93
CA LYS A 1008 23.82 -3.42 0.15
C LYS A 1008 24.85 -4.53 0.38
N THR A 1009 25.01 -5.42 -0.61
CA THR A 1009 26.04 -6.46 -0.55
C THR A 1009 27.42 -5.87 -0.86
N LEU A 1010 28.46 -6.47 -0.30
CA LEU A 1010 29.84 -6.20 -0.67
C LEU A 1010 30.09 -6.62 -2.12
N ALA A 1011 30.95 -5.88 -2.82
CA ALA A 1011 31.36 -6.23 -4.17
C ALA A 1011 32.29 -7.46 -4.19
N GLY A 1012 32.27 -8.20 -5.30
CA GLY A 1012 33.11 -9.38 -5.51
C GLY A 1012 32.36 -10.70 -5.40
N PHE A 1013 33.12 -11.77 -5.23
CA PHE A 1013 32.64 -13.15 -5.20
C PHE A 1013 33.10 -13.85 -3.92
N ALA A 1014 32.33 -14.85 -3.50
CA ALA A 1014 32.65 -15.76 -2.43
C ALA A 1014 32.55 -17.20 -2.92
N CYS A 1015 33.47 -18.06 -2.49
CA CYS A 1015 33.48 -19.48 -2.79
C CYS A 1015 33.81 -20.27 -1.55
N ASN A 1016 33.14 -21.39 -1.31
CA ASN A 1016 33.53 -22.35 -0.30
C ASN A 1016 33.66 -23.77 -0.86
N ILE A 1017 34.64 -24.50 -0.32
CA ILE A 1017 34.92 -25.90 -0.63
C ILE A 1017 34.66 -26.73 0.63
N THR A 1018 33.80 -27.73 0.51
CA THR A 1018 33.54 -28.66 1.61
C THR A 1018 34.59 -29.76 1.63
N VAL A 1019 35.23 -29.92 2.78
CA VAL A 1019 36.15 -31.02 3.09
C VAL A 1019 35.39 -32.07 3.88
N ALA A 1020 35.33 -33.29 3.34
CA ALA A 1020 34.53 -34.39 3.85
C ALA A 1020 35.39 -35.57 4.31
N ALA A 1021 34.82 -36.37 5.21
CA ALA A 1021 35.44 -37.59 5.71
C ALA A 1021 35.33 -38.73 4.69
N LYS A 1022 36.35 -39.58 4.60
CA LYS A 1022 36.44 -40.66 3.61
C LYS A 1022 35.12 -41.45 3.48
N ARG A 1023 34.66 -41.66 2.24
CA ARG A 1023 33.42 -42.36 1.86
C ARG A 1023 32.10 -41.62 2.12
N TYR A 1024 32.09 -40.40 2.65
CA TYR A 1024 30.87 -39.58 2.63
C TYR A 1024 30.32 -39.47 1.18
N PRO A 1025 29.00 -39.60 0.94
CA PRO A 1025 27.87 -39.65 1.88
C PRO A 1025 27.43 -41.05 2.35
N GLU A 1026 28.20 -42.09 2.03
CA GLU A 1026 28.02 -43.45 2.56
C GLU A 1026 28.46 -43.52 4.03
N SER A 1027 28.71 -44.72 4.56
CA SER A 1027 29.27 -44.88 5.90
C SER A 1027 30.69 -44.31 5.97
N TYR A 1028 30.88 -43.31 6.82
CA TYR A 1028 32.17 -42.66 7.08
C TYR A 1028 32.66 -42.97 8.50
N ARG A 1029 33.97 -42.74 8.73
CA ARG A 1029 34.60 -42.85 10.05
C ARG A 1029 34.61 -41.47 10.73
N GLU A 1030 34.46 -41.47 12.04
CA GLU A 1030 34.68 -40.32 12.92
C GLU A 1030 35.89 -40.59 13.83
N GLY A 1031 36.43 -39.54 14.47
CA GLY A 1031 37.54 -39.62 15.42
C GLY A 1031 38.93 -39.53 14.79
N ASP A 1032 39.06 -39.03 13.55
CA ASP A 1032 40.35 -38.77 12.93
C ASP A 1032 40.91 -37.41 13.39
N LEU A 1033 42.19 -37.37 13.75
CA LEU A 1033 42.85 -36.14 14.22
C LEU A 1033 42.94 -35.11 13.09
N ILE A 1034 42.48 -33.89 13.37
CA ILE A 1034 42.49 -32.75 12.44
C ILE A 1034 43.61 -31.79 12.82
N ARG A 1035 44.43 -31.41 11.83
CA ARG A 1035 45.38 -30.30 11.92
C ARG A 1035 44.97 -29.20 10.95
N ILE A 1036 44.93 -27.97 11.43
CA ILE A 1036 44.64 -26.77 10.63
C ILE A 1036 45.83 -25.83 10.77
N GLU A 1037 46.54 -25.60 9.66
CA GLU A 1037 47.62 -24.62 9.59
C GLU A 1037 47.07 -23.19 9.46
N PRO A 1038 47.83 -22.15 9.82
CA PRO A 1038 47.39 -20.76 9.63
C PRO A 1038 47.05 -20.45 8.16
N THR A 1039 45.87 -19.87 7.93
CA THR A 1039 45.42 -19.46 6.58
C THR A 1039 45.81 -18.03 6.26
N SER A 1040 45.79 -17.68 4.97
CA SER A 1040 45.95 -16.29 4.52
C SER A 1040 44.75 -15.42 4.92
N GLU A 1041 44.97 -14.10 4.99
CA GLU A 1041 43.90 -13.13 5.20
C GLU A 1041 42.79 -13.30 4.15
N GLY A 1042 41.52 -13.21 4.57
CA GLY A 1042 40.34 -13.43 3.72
C GLY A 1042 39.93 -14.90 3.51
N VAL A 1043 40.64 -15.87 4.08
CA VAL A 1043 40.26 -17.30 4.07
C VAL A 1043 39.71 -17.71 5.43
N HIS A 1044 38.52 -18.29 5.45
CA HIS A 1044 37.79 -18.72 6.63
C HIS A 1044 37.56 -20.23 6.62
N VAL A 1045 37.91 -20.91 7.71
CA VAL A 1045 37.66 -22.35 7.88
C VAL A 1045 36.48 -22.54 8.82
N PHE A 1046 35.30 -22.78 8.26
CA PHE A 1046 34.08 -23.05 9.03
C PHE A 1046 33.98 -24.53 9.38
N HIS A 1047 33.98 -24.81 10.68
CA HIS A 1047 33.78 -26.16 11.22
C HIS A 1047 32.33 -26.61 11.09
N ALA A 1048 32.14 -27.85 10.63
CA ALA A 1048 30.87 -28.55 10.61
C ALA A 1048 30.94 -29.75 11.57
N GLY A 1049 31.20 -30.96 11.08
CA GLY A 1049 31.38 -32.16 11.87
C GLY A 1049 32.76 -32.24 12.52
N THR A 1050 33.03 -31.38 13.51
CA THR A 1050 34.25 -31.44 14.33
C THR A 1050 33.92 -31.39 15.81
N ASP A 1051 34.65 -32.16 16.62
CA ASP A 1051 34.60 -32.08 18.07
C ASP A 1051 36.00 -31.82 18.65
N GLN A 1052 36.04 -31.28 19.86
CA GLN A 1052 37.27 -31.00 20.58
C GLN A 1052 37.29 -31.82 21.88
N VAL A 1053 38.34 -32.61 22.03
CA VAL A 1053 38.63 -33.38 23.23
C VAL A 1053 39.99 -32.91 23.73
N ASP A 1054 40.01 -32.34 24.93
CA ASP A 1054 41.15 -31.61 25.47
C ASP A 1054 41.63 -30.50 24.49
N ASP A 1055 42.91 -30.49 24.11
CA ASP A 1055 43.49 -29.53 23.17
C ASP A 1055 43.59 -30.08 21.72
N GLU A 1056 42.95 -31.21 21.43
CA GLU A 1056 42.99 -31.86 20.12
C GLU A 1056 41.62 -31.83 19.39
N LEU A 1057 41.68 -31.63 18.07
CA LEU A 1057 40.51 -31.49 17.19
C LEU A 1057 40.28 -32.79 16.41
N PHE A 1058 39.05 -33.30 16.39
CA PHE A 1058 38.71 -34.58 15.75
C PHE A 1058 37.53 -34.45 14.78
N THR A 1059 37.46 -35.36 13.79
CA THR A 1059 36.28 -35.51 12.92
C THR A 1059 35.09 -36.06 13.71
N ALA A 1060 33.91 -35.50 13.50
CA ALA A 1060 32.66 -35.85 14.21
C ALA A 1060 31.42 -35.73 13.29
N GLY A 1061 31.62 -35.93 11.98
CA GLY A 1061 30.55 -35.91 10.99
C GLY A 1061 31.05 -36.07 9.56
N GLY A 1062 30.12 -36.31 8.63
CA GLY A 1062 30.47 -36.59 7.23
C GLY A 1062 31.06 -35.39 6.48
N ARG A 1063 30.44 -34.22 6.62
CA ARG A 1063 31.04 -32.92 6.22
C ARG A 1063 31.78 -32.38 7.42
N VAL A 1064 33.09 -32.21 7.29
CA VAL A 1064 33.97 -31.90 8.43
C VAL A 1064 34.24 -30.41 8.50
N LEU A 1065 34.70 -29.81 7.40
CA LEU A 1065 35.06 -28.39 7.30
C LEU A 1065 34.52 -27.79 6.00
N SER A 1066 34.28 -26.48 5.97
CA SER A 1066 33.99 -25.69 4.79
C SER A 1066 34.99 -24.54 4.73
N VAL A 1067 35.88 -24.58 3.74
CA VAL A 1067 36.91 -23.55 3.55
C VAL A 1067 36.39 -22.53 2.57
N ALA A 1068 36.13 -21.32 3.06
CA ALA A 1068 35.52 -20.24 2.31
C ALA A 1068 36.49 -19.08 2.11
N ALA A 1069 36.43 -18.43 0.96
CA ALA A 1069 37.23 -17.24 0.65
C ALA A 1069 36.45 -16.26 -0.22
N THR A 1070 36.88 -15.01 -0.21
CA THR A 1070 36.38 -13.95 -1.10
C THR A 1070 37.44 -13.52 -2.11
N GLY A 1071 37.01 -12.94 -3.23
CA GLY A 1071 37.88 -12.35 -4.25
C GLY A 1071 37.14 -11.29 -5.06
N GLU A 1072 37.86 -10.40 -5.74
CA GLU A 1072 37.24 -9.40 -6.62
C GLU A 1072 36.65 -10.09 -7.86
N THR A 1073 37.29 -11.17 -8.30
CA THR A 1073 36.81 -12.07 -9.37
C THR A 1073 36.43 -13.45 -8.82
N LEU A 1074 35.63 -14.20 -9.60
CA LEU A 1074 35.27 -15.57 -9.24
C LEU A 1074 36.49 -16.48 -9.22
N GLU A 1075 37.41 -16.30 -10.17
CA GLU A 1075 38.70 -17.00 -10.27
C GLU A 1075 39.52 -16.85 -8.99
N GLU A 1076 39.63 -15.63 -8.47
CA GLU A 1076 40.38 -15.32 -7.25
C GLU A 1076 39.74 -15.96 -6.02
N ALA A 1077 38.41 -15.83 -5.86
CA ALA A 1077 37.69 -16.42 -4.74
C ALA A 1077 37.85 -17.95 -4.72
N VAL A 1078 37.74 -18.60 -5.89
CA VAL A 1078 37.91 -20.04 -6.05
C VAL A 1078 39.35 -20.45 -5.76
N SER A 1079 40.34 -19.74 -6.32
CA SER A 1079 41.76 -20.04 -6.10
C SER A 1079 42.16 -19.89 -4.63
N ALA A 1080 41.68 -18.85 -3.96
CA ALA A 1080 41.92 -18.62 -2.54
C ALA A 1080 41.29 -19.70 -1.67
N ALA A 1081 40.06 -20.13 -1.98
CA ALA A 1081 39.40 -21.22 -1.25
C ALA A 1081 40.16 -22.54 -1.39
N TYR A 1082 40.60 -22.92 -2.60
CA TYR A 1082 41.41 -24.12 -2.81
C TYR A 1082 42.77 -24.06 -2.11
N LYS A 1083 43.45 -22.91 -2.16
CA LYS A 1083 44.69 -22.72 -1.41
C LYS A 1083 44.45 -22.83 0.09
N GLY A 1084 43.32 -22.34 0.58
CA GLY A 1084 42.89 -22.52 1.97
C GLY A 1084 42.73 -23.99 2.35
N VAL A 1085 42.21 -24.84 1.46
CA VAL A 1085 42.05 -26.28 1.72
C VAL A 1085 43.38 -26.97 1.97
N GLU A 1086 44.48 -26.48 1.40
CA GLU A 1086 45.83 -27.01 1.64
C GLU A 1086 46.28 -26.90 3.11
N SER A 1087 45.67 -26.00 3.89
CA SER A 1087 45.95 -25.85 5.33
C SER A 1087 45.29 -26.91 6.22
N VAL A 1088 44.38 -27.72 5.67
CA VAL A 1088 43.59 -28.69 6.42
C VAL A 1088 44.13 -30.09 6.19
N HIS A 1089 44.35 -30.84 7.27
CA HIS A 1089 44.85 -32.21 7.21
C HIS A 1089 44.14 -33.12 8.21
N PHE A 1090 43.58 -34.23 7.71
CA PHE A 1090 43.18 -35.39 8.51
C PHE A 1090 43.17 -36.66 7.65
N GLU A 1091 43.16 -37.83 8.28
CA GLU A 1091 43.24 -39.10 7.57
C GLU A 1091 42.05 -39.28 6.61
N GLY A 1092 42.35 -39.48 5.31
CA GLY A 1092 41.33 -39.80 4.32
C GLY A 1092 40.38 -38.66 3.93
N MET A 1093 40.73 -37.40 4.25
CA MET A 1093 39.98 -36.24 3.78
C MET A 1093 39.85 -36.23 2.25
N PHE A 1094 38.71 -35.78 1.75
CA PHE A 1094 38.53 -35.51 0.33
C PHE A 1094 37.62 -34.29 0.11
N TYR A 1095 37.75 -33.69 -1.08
CA TYR A 1095 36.96 -32.54 -1.52
C TYR A 1095 36.92 -32.54 -3.06
N ARG A 1096 35.95 -31.84 -3.64
CA ARG A 1096 35.86 -31.66 -5.09
C ARG A 1096 36.89 -30.65 -5.58
N LYS A 1097 37.48 -30.90 -6.74
CA LYS A 1097 38.50 -30.04 -7.39
C LYS A 1097 37.93 -29.19 -8.53
N ASP A 1098 36.63 -29.26 -8.77
CA ASP A 1098 35.96 -28.62 -9.89
C ASP A 1098 34.80 -27.68 -9.51
N VAL A 1099 34.68 -27.30 -8.23
CA VAL A 1099 33.73 -26.27 -7.79
C VAL A 1099 33.93 -24.99 -8.60
N ALA A 1100 32.83 -24.46 -9.15
CA ALA A 1100 32.76 -23.28 -10.04
C ALA A 1100 33.41 -23.42 -11.44
N MET A 1101 34.07 -24.54 -11.77
CA MET A 1101 34.83 -24.68 -13.03
C MET A 1101 33.99 -24.50 -14.30
N ARG A 1102 32.69 -24.86 -14.28
CA ARG A 1102 31.79 -24.63 -15.42
C ARG A 1102 31.57 -23.14 -15.67
N SER A 1103 31.38 -22.36 -14.62
CA SER A 1103 31.13 -20.92 -14.71
C SER A 1103 32.39 -20.15 -15.09
N LEU A 1104 33.56 -20.57 -14.61
CA LEU A 1104 34.85 -20.03 -15.02
C LEU A 1104 35.14 -20.23 -16.54
N LYS A 1105 34.60 -21.29 -17.15
CA LYS A 1105 34.71 -21.52 -18.60
C LYS A 1105 33.74 -20.68 -19.43
N LEU A 1106 32.65 -20.21 -18.82
CA LEU A 1106 31.58 -19.44 -19.47
C LEU A 1106 31.71 -17.93 -19.22
N ALA A 1107 32.66 -17.50 -18.39
CA ALA A 1107 32.90 -16.09 -18.10
C ALA A 1107 33.31 -15.33 -19.38
N PRO A 1108 32.71 -14.15 -19.65
CA PRO A 1108 33.02 -13.38 -20.85
C PRO A 1108 34.47 -12.89 -20.80
N GLY A 1109 35.33 -13.46 -21.65
CA GLY A 1109 36.76 -13.16 -21.67
C GLY A 1109 37.64 -14.31 -22.18
N ARG A 1110 37.13 -15.54 -22.25
CA ARG A 1110 37.78 -16.66 -22.96
C ARG A 1110 36.91 -17.15 -24.12
N ALA A 1111 36.94 -16.41 -25.22
CA ALA A 1111 36.71 -17.03 -26.52
C ALA A 1111 37.94 -17.89 -26.81
N GLU A 1112 37.88 -19.20 -26.50
CA GLU A 1112 38.78 -20.15 -27.14
C GLU A 1112 38.28 -20.37 -28.58
N ASP A 1113 39.15 -20.05 -29.52
CA ASP A 1113 38.96 -20.28 -30.95
C ASP A 1113 38.83 -21.80 -31.26
N GLY A 1114 37.61 -22.22 -31.61
CA GLY A 1114 37.29 -23.19 -32.69
C GLY A 1114 37.14 -24.68 -32.34
N PRO A 1115 36.78 -25.55 -33.32
CA PRO A 1115 36.06 -25.32 -34.59
C PRO A 1115 34.80 -26.20 -34.77
N HIS A 1116 33.84 -25.70 -35.56
CA HIS A 1116 32.66 -26.37 -36.16
C HIS A 1116 31.53 -26.89 -35.27
#